data_AF-A0A924FMU2-F1
#
_entry.id   AF-A0A924FMU2-F1
#
_cell.length_a   1.000
_cell.length_b   1.000
_cell.length_c   1.000
_cell.angle_alpha   90.00
_cell.angle_beta   90.00
_cell.angle_gamma   90.00
#
_symmetry.space_group_name_H-M   'P 1'
#
loop_
_entity.id
_entity.type
_entity.pdbx_description
1 polymer ?
#
loop_
_entity_poly.entity_id
_entity_poly.type
_entity_poly.pdbx_seq_one_letter_code
_entity_poly.pdbx_strand_id
1 'polypeptide(L)'
;MESTAYNTVNGRRIARSEPVKTGFQLRAAHFAFMRAVVQGMNPNESWDRYLSDGESRSDARQVRRTSALINDAFAAAARRHHRHGLARLVTLDLATTRVGDTTLPTLQEFVGAEELDGFSEAEQLTLYRQRYGPAMRRRQRHARLIALQLQALNWLQQRVLETPSANDPLLQWLDPQLAEHLADANIRYVHELVARMRSRAPRWWRGIPSIGAAKAGRIADWVEAHAQMLGPGPETAPAALPAESRAPTPSRSTPSCIAPMPLHRLLVPEALDGSQAPLRLPQTQCRIPAKTDIEALRIWLHRCRARHRAARPDAPLLPGWEILGNLTHTQRAYWKEAQRYQLWLLCERHTTLSAATVEDCRAYLDFLNAPTAAWCSPRNRSRGGDEWRPFEGPLSLAARRVARTVLRSLYRFLVAERYLAASPWETQEVTVGTSLAQQVGGIPDADLRVFDPDALDVIERQLARLAPTSTHARLRFAVQLLQHTGMRLSEALRATTDDLAPPSSSHKAWRLRIPNKHGDERSISLSSSLTSSLRAYLAARGFEPAPDFSAVRGQGIHLLGRATDVQERAPWAPCAQAPIDCKAGIGAGTLRDQLADFFRVCAQACASRPTLVAQFNRASSHWLRGAGGKARQARVVPAPVAPADPMLRLS
;
A
#
# COMPACT_ATOMS: atom_id res chain seq x y z
N MET A 1 21.12 -13.32 61.86
CA MET A 1 21.14 -14.34 60.78
C MET A 1 19.73 -14.47 60.25
N GLU A 2 19.42 -13.85 59.13
CA GLU A 2 18.55 -14.45 58.13
C GLU A 2 18.77 -13.72 56.80
N SER A 3 19.16 -14.53 55.82
CA SER A 3 19.82 -14.17 54.58
C SER A 3 18.80 -13.67 53.55
N THR A 4 18.85 -12.39 53.19
CA THR A 4 18.08 -11.87 52.06
C THR A 4 18.75 -12.31 50.76
N ALA A 5 18.23 -13.38 50.16
CA ALA A 5 18.73 -13.90 48.90
C ALA A 5 18.46 -12.90 47.75
N TYR A 6 19.54 -12.39 47.13
CA TYR A 6 19.52 -11.65 45.88
C TYR A 6 19.92 -12.61 44.74
N ASN A 7 19.11 -12.69 43.67
CA ASN A 7 19.53 -13.37 42.45
C ASN A 7 20.15 -12.34 41.50
N THR A 8 21.38 -12.60 41.06
CA THR A 8 22.13 -11.71 40.17
C THR A 8 22.15 -12.33 38.77
N VAL A 9 21.44 -11.72 37.82
CA VAL A 9 21.65 -11.95 36.38
C VAL A 9 21.86 -10.58 35.74
N ASN A 10 23.05 -10.36 35.18
CA ASN A 10 23.45 -9.14 34.47
C ASN A 10 23.36 -7.80 35.26
N GLY A 11 23.83 -7.80 36.52
CA GLY A 11 24.33 -6.57 37.17
C GLY A 11 23.33 -5.43 37.42
N ARG A 12 22.02 -5.63 37.31
CA ARG A 12 21.00 -4.62 37.67
C ARG A 12 20.16 -5.10 38.85
N ARG A 13 20.19 -4.35 39.96
CA ARG A 13 19.29 -4.51 41.11
C ARG A 13 17.89 -4.06 40.69
N ILE A 14 16.91 -4.97 40.69
CA ILE A 14 15.50 -4.65 40.45
C ILE A 14 14.74 -4.86 41.76
N ALA A 15 14.05 -3.82 42.23
CA ALA A 15 13.15 -3.91 43.38
C ALA A 15 11.96 -4.83 43.06
N ARG A 16 11.58 -5.71 43.99
CA ARG A 16 10.39 -6.56 43.86
C ARG A 16 9.15 -5.67 43.75
N SER A 17 8.51 -5.63 42.58
CA SER A 17 7.15 -5.10 42.43
C SER A 17 6.14 -6.11 42.99
N GLU A 18 5.24 -5.67 43.86
CA GLU A 18 4.16 -6.49 44.40
C GLU A 18 3.30 -7.11 43.29
N PRO A 19 2.78 -8.34 43.47
CA PRO A 19 1.94 -9.00 42.48
C PRO A 19 0.55 -8.33 42.42
N VAL A 20 0.29 -7.60 41.34
CA VAL A 20 -1.05 -7.09 41.00
C VAL A 20 -1.96 -8.30 40.78
N LYS A 21 -3.05 -8.41 41.55
CA LYS A 21 -4.07 -9.46 41.41
C LYS A 21 -4.70 -9.39 40.01
N THR A 22 -4.31 -10.30 39.11
CA THR A 22 -4.83 -10.37 37.74
C THR A 22 -6.20 -11.07 37.70
N GLY A 23 -7.27 -10.34 37.99
CA GLY A 23 -8.64 -10.75 37.65
C GLY A 23 -8.99 -10.34 36.23
N PHE A 24 -9.69 -11.19 35.47
CA PHE A 24 -10.21 -10.82 34.14
C PHE A 24 -11.24 -9.69 34.28
N GLN A 25 -10.89 -8.48 33.83
CA GLN A 25 -11.72 -7.29 33.99
C GLN A 25 -12.58 -7.02 32.75
N LEU A 26 -13.83 -6.64 32.97
CA LEU A 26 -14.80 -6.37 31.92
C LEU A 26 -14.62 -4.95 31.36
N ARG A 27 -14.35 -4.83 30.06
CA ARG A 27 -14.16 -3.56 29.33
C ARG A 27 -15.36 -3.25 28.45
N ALA A 28 -15.52 -1.99 28.03
CA ALA A 28 -16.62 -1.57 27.15
C ALA A 28 -16.64 -2.34 25.83
N ALA A 29 -15.45 -2.69 25.32
CA ALA A 29 -15.28 -3.51 24.13
C ALA A 29 -15.89 -4.91 24.28
N HIS A 30 -15.78 -5.55 25.46
CA HIS A 30 -16.40 -6.86 25.74
C HIS A 30 -17.94 -6.76 25.68
N PHE A 31 -18.53 -5.65 26.16
CA PHE A 31 -19.97 -5.40 26.06
C PHE A 31 -20.43 -5.13 24.63
N ALA A 32 -19.64 -4.39 23.83
CA ALA A 32 -19.94 -4.17 22.40
C ALA A 32 -19.89 -5.46 21.59
N PHE A 33 -18.85 -6.27 21.80
CA PHE A 33 -18.70 -7.59 21.21
C PHE A 33 -19.88 -8.51 21.54
N MET A 34 -20.23 -8.65 22.82
CA MET A 34 -21.31 -9.56 23.22
C MET A 34 -22.69 -9.10 22.76
N ARG A 35 -22.95 -7.78 22.67
CA ARG A 35 -24.19 -7.27 22.05
C ARG A 35 -24.29 -7.65 20.57
N ALA A 36 -23.19 -7.52 19.82
CA ALA A 36 -23.16 -7.91 18.40
C ALA A 36 -23.44 -9.41 18.22
N VAL A 37 -22.82 -10.26 19.05
CA VAL A 37 -23.05 -11.72 19.02
C VAL A 37 -24.50 -12.07 19.36
N VAL A 38 -25.09 -11.46 20.40
CA VAL A 38 -26.48 -11.68 20.80
C VAL A 38 -27.48 -11.22 19.73
N GLN A 39 -27.13 -10.20 18.95
CA GLN A 39 -27.93 -9.70 17.82
C GLN A 39 -27.80 -10.56 16.55
N GLY A 40 -27.01 -11.64 16.58
CA GLY A 40 -26.84 -12.55 15.45
C GLY A 40 -25.76 -12.13 14.45
N MET A 41 -24.89 -11.16 14.80
CA MET A 41 -23.71 -10.86 13.98
C MET A 41 -22.68 -12.00 14.07
N ASN A 42 -21.89 -12.19 13.01
CA ASN A 42 -20.85 -13.23 12.99
C ASN A 42 -19.84 -12.97 14.13
N PRO A 43 -19.59 -13.95 15.03
CA PRO A 43 -18.66 -13.77 16.15
C PRO A 43 -17.23 -13.43 15.72
N ASN A 44 -16.75 -13.97 14.59
CA ASN A 44 -15.39 -13.70 14.11
C ASN A 44 -15.27 -12.27 13.57
N GLU A 45 -16.25 -11.80 12.80
CA GLU A 45 -16.27 -10.42 12.30
C GLU A 45 -16.44 -9.41 13.44
N SER A 46 -17.25 -9.75 14.43
CA SER A 46 -17.46 -8.93 15.62
C SER A 46 -16.19 -8.87 16.48
N TRP A 47 -15.42 -9.97 16.55
CA TRP A 47 -14.12 -10.00 17.20
C TRP A 47 -13.14 -9.06 16.52
N ASP A 48 -13.00 -9.15 15.21
CA ASP A 48 -12.10 -8.29 14.44
C ASP A 48 -12.45 -6.81 14.56
N ARG A 49 -13.75 -6.49 14.73
CA ARG A 49 -14.23 -5.11 14.90
C ARG A 49 -14.03 -4.56 16.30
N TYR A 50 -14.28 -5.34 17.34
CA TYR A 50 -14.34 -4.83 18.72
C TYR A 50 -13.17 -5.26 19.61
N LEU A 51 -12.51 -6.40 19.35
CA LEU A 51 -11.52 -7.00 20.24
C LEU A 51 -10.14 -7.26 19.59
N SER A 52 -9.99 -7.22 18.26
CA SER A 52 -8.71 -7.47 17.59
C SER A 52 -7.76 -6.27 17.62
N ASP A 53 -6.48 -6.50 17.90
CA ASP A 53 -5.37 -5.53 17.83
C ASP A 53 -4.87 -5.19 16.42
N GLY A 54 -5.56 -5.68 15.37
CA GLY A 54 -5.30 -5.29 13.97
C GLY A 54 -4.12 -6.01 13.29
N GLU A 55 -3.32 -6.77 14.03
CA GLU A 55 -2.20 -7.58 13.51
C GLU A 55 -2.49 -9.10 13.52
N SER A 56 -3.46 -9.56 14.31
CA SER A 56 -3.89 -10.96 14.38
C SER A 56 -5.34 -11.11 13.92
N ARG A 57 -5.57 -11.87 12.85
CA ARG A 57 -6.93 -12.29 12.45
C ARG A 57 -7.46 -13.30 13.46
N SER A 58 -8.72 -13.17 13.86
CA SER A 58 -9.38 -14.01 14.86
C SER A 58 -9.24 -15.52 14.57
N ASP A 59 -8.67 -16.31 15.49
CA ASP A 59 -8.82 -17.77 15.50
C ASP A 59 -10.18 -18.13 16.12
N ALA A 60 -11.00 -18.93 15.41
CA ALA A 60 -12.31 -19.37 15.90
C ALA A 60 -12.24 -20.07 17.27
N ARG A 61 -11.12 -20.74 17.60
CA ARG A 61 -10.90 -21.33 18.92
C ARG A 61 -10.68 -20.27 19.99
N GLN A 62 -9.90 -19.25 19.68
CA GLN A 62 -9.64 -18.10 20.56
C GLN A 62 -10.92 -17.31 20.82
N VAL A 63 -11.73 -17.07 19.78
CA VAL A 63 -13.02 -16.39 19.90
C VAL A 63 -13.93 -17.16 20.85
N ARG A 64 -14.12 -18.47 20.64
CA ARG A 64 -14.98 -19.30 21.53
C ARG A 64 -14.49 -19.33 22.98
N ARG A 65 -13.18 -19.54 23.19
CA ARG A 65 -12.59 -19.57 24.53
C ARG A 65 -12.78 -18.23 25.24
N THR A 66 -12.55 -17.12 24.54
CA THR A 66 -12.64 -15.79 25.14
C THR A 66 -14.09 -15.36 25.35
N SER A 67 -15.02 -15.71 24.45
CA SER A 67 -16.45 -15.52 24.67
C SER A 67 -16.93 -16.24 25.93
N ALA A 68 -16.45 -17.47 26.18
CA ALA A 68 -16.74 -18.19 27.41
C ALA A 68 -16.20 -17.45 28.65
N LEU A 69 -14.95 -16.98 28.61
CA LEU A 69 -14.36 -16.17 29.69
C LEU A 69 -15.13 -14.87 29.95
N ILE A 70 -15.58 -14.18 28.90
CA ILE A 70 -16.39 -12.97 29.01
C ILE A 70 -17.75 -13.28 29.67
N ASN A 71 -18.42 -14.36 29.24
CA ASN A 71 -19.68 -14.79 29.83
C ASN A 71 -19.53 -15.20 31.30
N ASP A 72 -18.47 -15.91 31.66
CA ASP A 72 -18.17 -16.27 33.04
C ASP A 72 -17.92 -15.04 33.91
N ALA A 73 -17.20 -14.05 33.37
CA ALA A 73 -16.97 -12.78 34.04
C ALA A 73 -18.27 -11.97 34.22
N PHE A 74 -19.16 -11.95 33.22
CA PHE A 74 -20.49 -11.33 33.38
C PHE A 74 -21.36 -12.07 34.40
N ALA A 75 -21.34 -13.40 34.40
CA ALA A 75 -22.07 -14.19 35.37
C ALA A 75 -21.54 -13.97 36.80
N ALA A 76 -20.22 -13.92 36.97
CA ALA A 76 -19.59 -13.58 38.24
C ALA A 76 -19.98 -12.16 38.69
N ALA A 77 -19.97 -11.17 37.78
CA ALA A 77 -20.38 -9.81 38.09
C ALA A 77 -21.87 -9.72 38.49
N ALA A 78 -22.77 -10.41 37.78
CA ALA A 78 -24.18 -10.47 38.13
C ALA A 78 -24.42 -11.13 39.51
N ARG A 79 -23.65 -12.18 39.85
CA ARG A 79 -23.70 -12.81 41.18
C ARG A 79 -23.21 -11.87 42.28
N ARG A 80 -22.16 -11.08 42.04
CA ARG A 80 -21.67 -10.06 43.00
C ARG A 80 -22.73 -9.00 43.35
N HIS A 81 -23.64 -8.70 42.42
CA HIS A 81 -24.77 -7.80 42.66
C HIS A 81 -26.08 -8.53 43.04
N HIS A 82 -26.00 -9.78 43.52
CA HIS A 82 -27.14 -10.60 43.96
C HIS A 82 -28.23 -10.84 42.90
N ARG A 83 -27.88 -10.80 41.61
CA ARG A 83 -28.81 -11.01 40.48
C ARG A 83 -28.55 -12.35 39.79
N HIS A 84 -28.88 -13.45 40.48
CA HIS A 84 -28.67 -14.81 39.99
C HIS A 84 -29.43 -15.12 38.68
N GLY A 85 -30.62 -14.54 38.50
CA GLY A 85 -31.39 -14.66 37.25
C GLY A 85 -30.70 -14.03 36.04
N LEU A 86 -30.02 -12.88 36.23
CA LEU A 86 -29.23 -12.24 35.16
C LEU A 86 -27.98 -13.05 34.84
N ALA A 87 -27.34 -13.68 35.84
CA ALA A 87 -26.18 -14.53 35.63
C ALA A 87 -26.51 -15.70 34.68
N ARG A 88 -27.67 -16.35 34.87
CA ARG A 88 -28.15 -17.43 34.00
C ARG A 88 -28.50 -16.94 32.59
N LEU A 89 -29.05 -15.73 32.49
CA LEU A 89 -29.47 -15.14 31.22
C LEU A 89 -28.29 -14.74 30.33
N VAL A 90 -27.21 -14.20 30.90
CA VAL A 90 -26.03 -13.79 30.12
C VAL A 90 -25.21 -14.99 29.64
N THR A 91 -25.20 -16.10 30.38
CA THR A 91 -24.55 -17.36 29.96
C THR A 91 -25.33 -18.12 28.89
N LEU A 92 -26.56 -17.73 28.57
CA LEU A 92 -27.40 -18.42 27.60
C LEU A 92 -26.89 -18.13 26.17
N ASP A 93 -26.50 -19.18 25.45
CA ASP A 93 -26.05 -19.06 24.06
C ASP A 93 -27.23 -19.07 23.07
N LEU A 94 -27.87 -17.90 22.93
CA LEU A 94 -28.96 -17.70 21.98
C LEU A 94 -28.49 -17.56 20.53
N ALA A 95 -27.19 -17.35 20.30
CA ALA A 95 -26.61 -17.16 18.97
C ALA A 95 -26.41 -18.48 18.23
N THR A 96 -26.09 -19.57 18.94
CA THR A 96 -25.99 -20.92 18.34
C THR A 96 -27.33 -21.65 18.30
N THR A 97 -28.31 -21.21 19.09
CA THR A 97 -29.68 -21.75 19.05
C THR A 97 -30.39 -21.22 17.79
N ARG A 98 -30.05 -21.79 16.62
CA ARG A 98 -30.77 -21.52 15.37
C ARG A 98 -32.24 -21.87 15.59
N VAL A 99 -33.08 -20.85 15.78
CA VAL A 99 -34.50 -20.98 15.43
C VAL A 99 -34.47 -21.34 13.95
N GLY A 100 -34.79 -22.61 13.63
CA GLY A 100 -34.50 -23.19 12.32
C GLY A 100 -34.86 -22.26 11.16
N ASP A 101 -34.11 -22.39 10.06
CA ASP A 101 -34.20 -21.66 8.79
C ASP A 101 -35.57 -21.75 8.08
N THR A 102 -36.66 -22.01 8.80
CA THR A 102 -38.00 -21.72 8.31
C THR A 102 -38.15 -20.21 8.18
N THR A 103 -37.84 -19.69 7.00
CA THR A 103 -38.33 -18.40 6.54
C THR A 103 -39.84 -18.44 6.67
N LEU A 104 -40.37 -17.81 7.71
CA LEU A 104 -41.80 -17.63 7.86
C LEU A 104 -42.24 -16.79 6.65
N PRO A 105 -43.04 -17.34 5.72
CA PRO A 105 -43.50 -16.57 4.58
C PRO A 105 -44.34 -15.41 5.10
N THR A 106 -44.30 -14.28 4.41
CA THR A 106 -45.20 -13.16 4.73
C THR A 106 -46.65 -13.61 4.58
N LEU A 107 -47.59 -12.92 5.24
CA LEU A 107 -49.02 -13.26 5.14
C LEU A 107 -49.48 -13.29 3.67
N GLN A 108 -48.97 -12.36 2.86
CA GLN A 108 -49.29 -12.24 1.43
C GLN A 108 -48.68 -13.38 0.60
N GLU A 109 -47.45 -13.81 0.89
CA GLU A 109 -46.83 -14.98 0.26
C GLU A 109 -47.56 -16.28 0.61
N PHE A 110 -48.07 -16.40 1.83
CA PHE A 110 -48.88 -17.55 2.26
C PHE A 110 -50.26 -17.57 1.58
N VAL A 111 -50.93 -16.41 1.50
CA VAL A 111 -52.22 -16.27 0.84
C VAL A 111 -52.13 -16.62 -0.65
N GLY A 112 -51.08 -16.14 -1.34
CA GLY A 112 -50.86 -16.46 -2.75
C GLY A 112 -50.42 -17.91 -3.02
N ALA A 113 -49.73 -18.57 -2.08
CA ALA A 113 -49.28 -19.95 -2.24
C ALA A 113 -50.39 -20.99 -1.94
N GLU A 114 -51.35 -20.66 -1.08
CA GLU A 114 -52.47 -21.53 -0.70
C GLU A 114 -53.79 -21.12 -1.39
N GLU A 115 -53.73 -20.19 -2.37
CA GLU A 115 -54.87 -19.68 -3.16
C GLU A 115 -56.03 -19.12 -2.30
N LEU A 116 -55.69 -18.40 -1.21
CA LEU A 116 -56.65 -17.88 -0.22
C LEU A 116 -57.19 -16.47 -0.55
N ASP A 117 -57.09 -16.03 -1.81
CA ASP A 117 -57.43 -14.67 -2.25
C ASP A 117 -58.92 -14.30 -2.07
N GLY A 118 -59.80 -15.30 -1.95
CA GLY A 118 -61.25 -15.11 -1.74
C GLY A 118 -61.71 -15.10 -0.27
N PHE A 119 -60.82 -15.30 0.70
CA PHE A 119 -61.15 -15.35 2.14
C PHE A 119 -61.02 -13.97 2.81
N SER A 120 -61.72 -13.75 3.91
CA SER A 120 -61.54 -12.52 4.70
C SER A 120 -60.15 -12.48 5.37
N GLU A 121 -59.58 -11.29 5.57
CA GLU A 121 -58.26 -11.12 6.21
C GLU A 121 -58.19 -11.76 7.60
N ALA A 122 -59.31 -11.76 8.34
CA ALA A 122 -59.43 -12.42 9.64
C ALA A 122 -59.32 -13.95 9.55
N GLU A 123 -59.88 -14.56 8.51
CA GLU A 123 -59.77 -16.00 8.24
C GLU A 123 -58.37 -16.36 7.73
N GLN A 124 -57.80 -15.56 6.84
CA GLN A 124 -56.42 -15.71 6.36
C GLN A 124 -55.40 -15.70 7.52
N LEU A 125 -55.55 -14.75 8.47
CA LEU A 125 -54.73 -14.69 9.69
C LEU A 125 -54.94 -15.90 10.61
N THR A 126 -56.16 -16.43 10.68
CA THR A 126 -56.49 -17.61 11.49
C THR A 126 -55.80 -18.85 10.94
N LEU A 127 -55.88 -19.08 9.62
CA LEU A 127 -55.22 -20.17 8.91
C LEU A 127 -53.68 -20.05 9.00
N TYR A 128 -53.15 -18.84 8.82
CA TYR A 128 -51.72 -18.57 8.98
C TYR A 128 -51.21 -18.91 10.39
N ARG A 129 -51.97 -18.53 11.43
CA ARG A 129 -51.64 -18.86 12.84
C ARG A 129 -51.79 -20.34 13.15
N GLN A 130 -52.75 -21.05 12.53
CA GLN A 130 -52.88 -22.50 12.69
C GLN A 130 -51.67 -23.22 12.08
N ARG A 131 -51.22 -22.80 10.88
CA ARG A 131 -50.10 -23.42 10.15
C ARG A 131 -48.74 -23.10 10.77
N TYR A 132 -48.47 -21.83 11.10
CA TYR A 132 -47.16 -21.36 11.56
C TYR A 132 -47.11 -20.99 13.05
N GLY A 133 -48.19 -21.16 13.81
CA GLY A 133 -48.28 -20.76 15.23
C GLY A 133 -47.19 -21.29 16.16
N PRO A 134 -46.78 -22.58 16.07
CA PRO A 134 -45.65 -23.10 16.85
C PRO A 134 -44.31 -22.43 16.49
N ALA A 135 -44.06 -22.16 15.20
CA ALA A 135 -42.84 -21.48 14.74
C ALA A 135 -42.83 -19.99 15.13
N MET A 136 -43.98 -19.32 15.03
CA MET A 136 -44.16 -17.93 15.46
C MET A 136 -43.92 -17.76 16.97
N ARG A 137 -44.47 -18.65 17.81
CA ARG A 137 -44.24 -18.63 19.27
C ARG A 137 -42.77 -18.88 19.64
N ARG A 138 -42.08 -19.78 18.92
CA ARG A 138 -40.64 -20.02 19.10
C ARG A 138 -39.82 -18.77 18.74
N ARG A 139 -40.13 -18.11 17.61
CA ARG A 139 -39.47 -16.87 17.17
C ARG A 139 -39.73 -15.70 18.12
N GLN A 140 -40.98 -15.53 18.58
CA GLN A 140 -41.33 -14.53 19.59
C GLN A 140 -40.63 -14.76 20.93
N ARG A 141 -40.55 -16.03 21.38
CA ARG A 141 -39.82 -16.39 22.61
C ARG A 141 -38.32 -16.09 22.47
N HIS A 142 -37.71 -16.45 21.35
CA HIS A 142 -36.30 -16.18 21.07
C HIS A 142 -36.02 -14.67 21.00
N ALA A 143 -36.85 -13.90 20.30
CA ALA A 143 -36.75 -12.43 20.27
C ALA A 143 -36.90 -11.80 21.65
N ARG A 144 -37.84 -12.30 22.48
CA ARG A 144 -38.01 -11.84 23.88
C ARG A 144 -36.77 -12.15 24.72
N LEU A 145 -36.16 -13.33 24.55
CA LEU A 145 -34.95 -13.72 25.26
C LEU A 145 -33.74 -12.87 24.83
N ILE A 146 -33.59 -12.57 23.53
CA ILE A 146 -32.58 -11.63 23.02
C ILE A 146 -32.76 -10.26 23.65
N ALA A 147 -34.00 -9.73 23.66
CA ALA A 147 -34.29 -8.43 24.25
C ALA A 147 -33.94 -8.38 25.75
N LEU A 148 -34.28 -9.44 26.50
CA LEU A 148 -33.91 -9.57 27.90
C LEU A 148 -32.39 -9.65 28.10
N GLN A 149 -31.67 -10.36 27.25
CA GLN A 149 -30.20 -10.47 27.33
C GLN A 149 -29.52 -9.13 27.03
N LEU A 150 -30.03 -8.36 26.07
CA LEU A 150 -29.54 -6.99 25.80
C LEU A 150 -29.81 -6.05 26.97
N GLN A 151 -30.99 -6.12 27.60
CA GLN A 151 -31.28 -5.37 28.82
C GLN A 151 -30.34 -5.76 29.97
N ALA A 152 -30.04 -7.05 30.13
CA ALA A 152 -29.09 -7.53 31.13
C ALA A 152 -27.67 -7.00 30.90
N LEU A 153 -27.19 -7.01 29.65
CA LEU A 153 -25.88 -6.45 29.29
C LEU A 153 -25.81 -4.95 29.55
N ASN A 154 -26.85 -4.18 29.21
CA ASN A 154 -26.90 -2.75 29.49
C ASN A 154 -26.90 -2.45 31.00
N TRP A 155 -27.66 -3.24 31.78
CA TRP A 155 -27.71 -3.10 33.23
C TRP A 155 -26.36 -3.40 33.89
N LEU A 156 -25.64 -4.42 33.40
CA LEU A 156 -24.29 -4.75 33.86
C LEU A 156 -23.27 -3.67 33.45
N GLN A 157 -23.39 -3.13 32.23
CA GLN A 157 -22.51 -2.06 31.75
C GLN A 157 -22.58 -0.83 32.66
N GLN A 158 -23.76 -0.46 33.16
CA GLN A 158 -23.92 0.69 34.06
C GLN A 158 -23.30 0.49 35.46
N ARG A 159 -23.06 -0.76 35.90
CA ARG A 159 -22.63 -1.07 37.28
C ARG A 159 -21.21 -1.62 37.39
N VAL A 160 -20.74 -2.29 36.34
CA VAL A 160 -19.49 -3.05 36.35
C VAL A 160 -18.40 -2.34 35.54
N LEU A 161 -18.78 -1.40 34.67
CA LEU A 161 -17.82 -0.61 33.93
C LEU A 161 -17.20 0.43 34.87
N GLU A 162 -16.09 0.06 35.50
CA GLU A 162 -15.21 1.02 36.14
C GLU A 162 -14.73 2.03 35.09
N THR A 163 -14.52 3.26 35.52
CA THR A 163 -14.06 4.34 34.65
C THR A 163 -12.59 4.62 34.91
N PRO A 164 -11.75 4.79 33.87
CA PRO A 164 -10.31 4.95 34.05
C PRO A 164 -10.00 6.24 34.80
N SER A 165 -9.26 6.09 35.89
CA SER A 165 -8.63 7.19 36.62
C SER A 165 -7.23 7.45 36.06
N ALA A 166 -6.75 8.69 36.20
CA ALA A 166 -5.43 9.10 35.73
C ALA A 166 -4.28 8.34 36.43
N ASN A 167 -4.52 7.85 37.65
CA ASN A 167 -3.55 7.08 38.45
C ASN A 167 -3.60 5.58 38.19
N ASP A 168 -4.47 5.11 37.30
CA ASP A 168 -4.59 3.68 37.05
C ASP A 168 -3.40 3.16 36.24
N PRO A 169 -2.95 1.92 36.51
CA PRO A 169 -1.98 1.23 35.67
C PRO A 169 -2.55 0.97 34.26
N LEU A 170 -1.74 1.17 33.22
CA LEU A 170 -2.14 0.91 31.84
C LEU A 170 -2.48 -0.56 31.58
N LEU A 171 -1.86 -1.48 32.32
CA LEU A 171 -2.15 -2.92 32.27
C LEU A 171 -3.62 -3.25 32.59
N GLN A 172 -4.28 -2.40 33.37
CA GLN A 172 -5.69 -2.56 33.72
C GLN A 172 -6.61 -2.30 32.50
N TRP A 173 -6.22 -1.36 31.64
CA TRP A 173 -7.08 -0.82 30.58
C TRP A 173 -6.69 -1.24 29.16
N LEU A 174 -5.41 -1.54 28.92
CA LEU A 174 -4.87 -1.95 27.63
C LEU A 174 -4.56 -3.45 27.60
N ASP A 175 -4.39 -4.02 26.40
CA ASP A 175 -3.94 -5.41 26.25
C ASP A 175 -2.61 -5.66 27.00
N PRO A 176 -2.39 -6.82 27.66
CA PRO A 176 -1.17 -7.08 28.41
C PRO A 176 0.12 -6.89 27.61
N GLN A 177 0.15 -7.31 26.34
CA GLN A 177 1.34 -7.14 25.49
C GLN A 177 1.56 -5.67 25.13
N LEU A 178 0.48 -4.92 24.87
CA LEU A 178 0.56 -3.48 24.63
C LEU A 178 1.03 -2.72 25.87
N ALA A 179 0.52 -3.09 27.04
CA ALA A 179 0.91 -2.49 28.30
C ALA A 179 2.38 -2.77 28.65
N GLU A 180 2.88 -3.98 28.38
CA GLU A 180 4.30 -4.33 28.52
C GLU A 180 5.19 -3.47 27.61
N HIS A 181 4.84 -3.33 26.33
CA HIS A 181 5.59 -2.47 25.41
C HIS A 181 5.58 -0.99 25.80
N LEU A 182 4.50 -0.50 26.39
CA LEU A 182 4.43 0.86 26.95
C LEU A 182 5.26 0.97 28.22
N ALA A 183 5.27 -0.05 29.07
CA ALA A 183 6.08 -0.12 30.28
C ALA A 183 7.58 -0.15 29.96
N ASP A 184 8.00 -0.83 28.89
CA ASP A 184 9.37 -0.81 28.36
C ASP A 184 9.80 0.59 27.91
N ALA A 185 8.84 1.40 27.44
CA ALA A 185 9.04 2.81 27.10
C ALA A 185 8.90 3.76 28.30
N ASN A 186 8.86 3.22 29.53
CA ASN A 186 8.69 3.91 30.80
C ASN A 186 7.36 4.66 30.93
N ILE A 187 6.28 4.06 30.42
CA ILE A 187 4.90 4.55 30.52
C ILE A 187 4.08 3.45 31.18
N ARG A 188 3.76 3.61 32.45
CA ARG A 188 3.07 2.59 33.27
C ARG A 188 1.68 3.02 33.68
N TYR A 189 1.43 4.33 33.77
CA TYR A 189 0.16 4.89 34.21
C TYR A 189 -0.55 5.69 33.12
N VAL A 190 -1.88 5.84 33.25
CA VAL A 190 -2.69 6.57 32.27
C VAL A 190 -2.25 8.04 32.14
N HIS A 191 -1.92 8.72 33.24
CA HIS A 191 -1.44 10.11 33.18
C HIS A 191 -0.12 10.27 32.39
N GLU A 192 0.81 9.32 32.50
CA GLU A 192 2.08 9.34 31.76
C GLU A 192 1.85 9.18 30.26
N LEU A 193 0.87 8.34 29.88
CA LEU A 193 0.45 8.16 28.51
C LEU A 193 -0.16 9.45 27.94
N VAL A 194 -1.10 10.08 28.67
CA VAL A 194 -1.73 11.34 28.26
C VAL A 194 -0.68 12.46 28.15
N ALA A 195 0.26 12.56 29.09
CA ALA A 195 1.36 13.54 29.05
C ALA A 195 2.28 13.32 27.84
N ARG A 196 2.59 12.06 27.51
CA ARG A 196 3.37 11.73 26.31
C ARG A 196 2.61 12.05 25.03
N MET A 197 1.32 11.77 24.98
CA MET A 197 0.45 12.08 23.85
C MET A 197 0.41 13.58 23.56
N ARG A 198 0.32 14.40 24.60
CA ARG A 198 0.36 15.88 24.49
C ARG A 198 1.73 16.39 24.03
N SER A 199 2.82 15.88 24.62
CA SER A 199 4.18 16.35 24.30
C SER A 199 4.69 15.95 22.90
N ARG A 200 4.13 14.90 22.28
CA ARG A 200 4.61 14.33 21.00
C ARG A 200 3.51 14.13 19.96
N ALA A 201 2.43 14.91 20.02
CA ALA A 201 1.37 14.90 19.01
C ALA A 201 1.93 15.30 17.62
N PRO A 202 1.50 14.67 16.50
CA PRO A 202 0.52 13.59 16.36
C PRO A 202 1.18 12.19 16.23
N ARG A 203 2.41 11.98 16.72
CA ARG A 203 3.16 10.70 16.56
C ARG A 203 3.80 10.22 17.86
N TRP A 204 3.06 10.31 18.96
CA TRP A 204 3.54 9.99 20.30
C TRP A 204 4.06 8.55 20.47
N TRP A 205 3.58 7.63 19.62
CA TRP A 205 3.96 6.22 19.60
C TRP A 205 5.32 5.94 18.94
N ARG A 206 5.95 6.92 18.28
CA ARG A 206 7.29 6.71 17.70
C ARG A 206 8.33 6.47 18.78
N GLY A 207 9.15 5.44 18.57
CA GLY A 207 10.18 4.99 19.50
C GLY A 207 9.70 3.97 20.53
N ILE A 208 8.43 3.55 20.47
CA ILE A 208 7.90 2.44 21.28
C ILE A 208 7.92 1.17 20.41
N PRO A 209 8.64 0.11 20.81
CA PRO A 209 8.63 -1.16 20.09
C PRO A 209 7.20 -1.68 19.89
N SER A 210 6.91 -2.28 18.74
CA SER A 210 5.64 -2.99 18.46
C SER A 210 4.33 -2.16 18.48
N ILE A 211 4.40 -0.84 18.64
CA ILE A 211 3.24 0.07 18.53
C ILE A 211 3.30 0.86 17.22
N GLY A 212 2.54 0.40 16.22
CA GLY A 212 2.36 1.08 14.94
C GLY A 212 1.30 2.20 14.97
N ALA A 213 1.15 2.90 13.85
CA ALA A 213 0.19 4.01 13.72
C ALA A 213 -1.27 3.60 13.97
N ALA A 214 -1.65 2.37 13.60
CA ALA A 214 -3.00 1.86 13.83
C ALA A 214 -3.28 1.63 15.33
N LYS A 215 -2.36 0.95 16.04
CA LYS A 215 -2.45 0.71 17.49
C LYS A 215 -2.48 2.02 18.27
N ALA A 216 -1.63 2.97 17.87
CA ALA A 216 -1.57 4.28 18.49
C ALA A 216 -2.83 5.13 18.24
N GLY A 217 -3.44 5.02 17.06
CA GLY A 217 -4.73 5.64 16.76
C GLY A 217 -5.82 5.14 17.70
N ARG A 218 -5.93 3.82 17.89
CA ARG A 218 -6.91 3.24 18.81
C ARG A 218 -6.69 3.61 20.27
N ILE A 219 -5.44 3.68 20.71
CA ILE A 219 -5.11 4.16 22.06
C ILE A 219 -5.51 5.65 22.20
N ALA A 220 -5.33 6.46 21.15
CA ALA A 220 -5.78 7.84 21.14
C ALA A 220 -7.30 7.96 21.19
N ASP A 221 -8.02 7.18 20.39
CA ASP A 221 -9.48 7.10 20.40
C ASP A 221 -9.99 6.66 21.79
N TRP A 222 -9.29 5.73 22.45
CA TRP A 222 -9.62 5.31 23.82
C TRP A 222 -9.41 6.44 24.84
N VAL A 223 -8.32 7.19 24.75
CA VAL A 223 -8.07 8.36 25.62
C VAL A 223 -9.13 9.45 25.38
N GLU A 224 -9.49 9.71 24.13
CA GLU A 224 -10.53 10.69 23.78
C GLU A 224 -11.91 10.28 24.30
N ALA A 225 -12.27 9.00 24.16
CA ALA A 225 -13.53 8.48 24.69
C ALA A 225 -13.67 8.63 26.21
N HIS A 226 -12.55 8.83 26.93
CA HIS A 226 -12.51 9.04 28.37
C HIS A 226 -11.95 10.44 28.76
N ALA A 227 -11.91 11.39 27.82
CA ALA A 227 -11.32 12.72 28.00
C ALA A 227 -11.97 13.55 29.11
N GLN A 228 -13.26 13.32 29.40
CA GLN A 228 -13.98 14.03 30.46
C GLN A 228 -13.43 13.72 31.87
N MET A 229 -12.74 12.59 32.06
CA MET A 229 -12.16 12.18 33.35
C MET A 229 -10.64 12.09 33.36
N LEU A 230 -10.01 11.80 32.21
CA LEU A 230 -8.55 11.78 32.05
C LEU A 230 -7.95 13.18 31.72
N GLY A 231 -8.82 14.18 31.52
CA GLY A 231 -8.49 15.47 30.93
C GLY A 231 -8.47 15.41 29.40
N PRO A 232 -8.51 16.56 28.70
CA PRO A 232 -8.59 16.58 27.24
C PRO A 232 -7.40 15.82 26.62
N GLY A 233 -7.69 14.76 25.86
CA GLY A 233 -6.72 14.11 24.98
C GLY A 233 -6.20 15.09 23.92
N PRO A 234 -5.13 14.75 23.16
CA PRO A 234 -4.83 15.54 21.96
C PRO A 234 -6.07 15.58 21.09
N GLU A 235 -6.50 16.75 20.61
CA GLU A 235 -7.67 16.89 19.73
C GLU A 235 -7.63 15.83 18.63
N THR A 236 -8.48 14.80 18.75
CA THR A 236 -8.53 13.70 17.80
C THR A 236 -9.46 14.17 16.70
N ALA A 237 -8.86 14.78 15.67
CA ALA A 237 -9.58 15.01 14.44
C ALA A 237 -10.05 13.63 13.90
N PRO A 238 -11.32 13.50 13.49
CA PRO A 238 -11.90 12.21 13.11
C PRO A 238 -11.13 11.56 11.95
N ALA A 239 -11.18 10.22 11.95
CA ALA A 239 -10.58 9.28 11.02
C ALA A 239 -10.31 9.85 9.60
N ALA A 240 -9.01 10.00 9.32
CA ALA A 240 -8.35 9.95 8.01
C ALA A 240 -9.24 10.14 6.75
N LEU A 241 -9.47 11.39 6.38
CA LEU A 241 -9.41 11.77 4.96
C LEU A 241 -7.93 11.88 4.55
N PRO A 242 -7.56 11.58 3.28
CA PRO A 242 -6.21 11.84 2.78
C PRO A 242 -5.80 13.28 3.10
N ALA A 243 -4.63 13.45 3.70
CA ALA A 243 -4.14 14.72 4.27
C ALA A 243 -3.77 15.77 3.20
N GLU A 244 -4.68 16.09 2.28
CA GLU A 244 -4.45 17.07 1.20
C GLU A 244 -5.48 18.22 1.15
N SER A 245 -6.58 18.20 1.92
CA SER A 245 -7.61 19.25 1.83
C SER A 245 -8.07 19.84 3.17
N ARG A 246 -7.15 20.21 4.06
CA ARG A 246 -7.51 21.11 5.18
C ARG A 246 -6.60 22.33 5.18
N ALA A 247 -7.16 23.44 4.71
CA ALA A 247 -6.57 24.77 4.85
C ALA A 247 -6.46 25.10 6.35
N PRO A 248 -5.27 25.47 6.88
CA PRO A 248 -5.16 25.94 8.24
C PRO A 248 -5.55 27.41 8.33
N THR A 249 -6.29 27.75 9.37
CA THR A 249 -6.49 29.11 9.87
C THR A 249 -5.12 29.76 10.12
N PRO A 250 -4.89 31.01 9.69
CA PRO A 250 -3.54 31.61 9.73
C PRO A 250 -3.13 31.90 11.17
N SER A 251 -2.29 31.04 11.77
CA SER A 251 -1.49 31.46 12.92
C SER A 251 -0.40 32.39 12.39
N ARG A 252 -0.51 33.69 12.71
CA ARG A 252 0.51 34.70 12.43
C ARG A 252 1.78 34.40 13.24
N SER A 253 2.62 33.53 12.71
CA SER A 253 4.04 33.54 12.98
C SER A 253 4.71 33.25 11.64
N THR A 254 5.28 34.30 11.05
CA THR A 254 6.07 34.22 9.83
C THR A 254 7.32 33.40 10.13
N PRO A 255 7.49 32.17 9.59
CA PRO A 255 8.81 31.58 9.62
C PRO A 255 9.65 32.36 8.60
N SER A 256 10.57 33.18 9.09
CA SER A 256 11.70 33.58 8.24
C SER A 256 12.39 32.28 7.80
N CYS A 257 12.62 32.19 6.50
CA CYS A 257 13.13 31.06 5.79
C CYS A 257 14.46 30.54 6.36
N ILE A 258 14.46 29.42 7.10
CA ILE A 258 15.70 28.72 7.49
C ILE A 258 15.67 27.20 7.21
N ALA A 259 14.50 26.59 6.91
CA ALA A 259 14.44 25.15 6.61
C ALA A 259 13.56 24.81 5.39
N PRO A 260 14.04 23.95 4.46
CA PRO A 260 13.26 23.54 3.29
C PRO A 260 12.12 22.61 3.73
N MET A 261 10.89 23.10 3.63
CA MET A 261 9.66 22.34 3.90
C MET A 261 8.95 21.96 2.60
N PRO A 262 7.96 21.04 2.61
CA PRO A 262 7.22 20.72 1.39
C PRO A 262 6.54 21.95 0.79
N LEU A 263 6.55 22.05 -0.55
CA LEU A 263 6.06 23.23 -1.26
C LEU A 263 4.57 23.51 -1.02
N HIS A 264 3.78 22.48 -0.68
CA HIS A 264 2.37 22.64 -0.32
C HIS A 264 2.11 23.23 1.07
N ARG A 265 3.15 23.31 1.91
CA ARG A 265 3.11 23.94 3.24
C ARG A 265 3.87 25.26 3.27
N LEU A 266 4.63 25.55 2.22
CA LEU A 266 5.43 26.75 2.14
C LEU A 266 4.50 27.93 1.89
N LEU A 267 4.47 28.86 2.85
CA LEU A 267 3.95 30.19 2.62
C LEU A 267 5.02 30.98 1.88
N VAL A 268 4.80 31.21 0.59
CA VAL A 268 5.73 32.00 -0.23
C VAL A 268 5.41 33.48 -0.02
N PRO A 269 6.38 34.31 0.41
CA PRO A 269 6.19 35.75 0.49
C PRO A 269 5.79 36.32 -0.87
N GLU A 270 4.93 37.35 -0.90
CA GLU A 270 4.49 37.98 -2.16
C GLU A 270 5.65 38.47 -3.02
N ALA A 271 6.76 38.91 -2.40
CA ALA A 271 7.97 39.29 -3.13
C ALA A 271 8.65 38.14 -3.90
N LEU A 272 8.34 36.88 -3.57
CA LEU A 272 8.97 35.66 -4.10
C LEU A 272 7.96 34.70 -4.77
N ASP A 273 6.75 35.16 -5.06
CA ASP A 273 5.69 34.34 -5.67
C ASP A 273 5.78 34.24 -7.22
N GLY A 274 6.68 35.02 -7.82
CA GLY A 274 6.90 35.08 -9.26
C GLY A 274 5.88 35.95 -10.02
N SER A 275 5.02 36.69 -9.32
CA SER A 275 4.04 37.62 -9.92
C SER A 275 4.70 38.79 -10.67
N GLN A 276 5.76 39.35 -10.09
CA GLN A 276 6.49 40.52 -10.60
C GLN A 276 7.89 40.18 -11.14
N ALA A 277 8.15 38.91 -11.46
CA ALA A 277 9.48 38.47 -11.86
C ALA A 277 9.88 38.91 -13.29
N PRO A 278 11.16 39.18 -13.55
CA PRO A 278 11.62 39.82 -14.79
C PRO A 278 11.48 38.96 -16.05
N LEU A 279 11.57 37.62 -15.95
CA LEU A 279 11.41 36.74 -17.12
C LEU A 279 9.94 36.38 -17.38
N ARG A 280 9.02 36.85 -16.54
CA ARG A 280 7.59 36.61 -16.70
C ARG A 280 7.00 37.57 -17.72
N LEU A 281 6.24 37.00 -18.66
CA LEU A 281 5.48 37.82 -19.61
C LEU A 281 4.19 38.36 -18.96
N PRO A 282 3.67 39.52 -19.42
CA PRO A 282 2.40 40.05 -18.95
C PRO A 282 1.27 39.02 -19.05
N GLN A 283 0.35 39.02 -18.07
CA GLN A 283 -0.73 38.03 -17.98
C GLN A 283 -1.59 37.97 -19.26
N THR A 284 -1.74 39.09 -19.95
CA THR A 284 -2.48 39.21 -21.23
C THR A 284 -1.86 38.39 -22.36
N GLN A 285 -0.56 38.08 -22.28
CA GLN A 285 0.15 37.27 -23.28
C GLN A 285 0.27 35.79 -22.89
N CYS A 286 -0.02 35.46 -21.62
CA CYS A 286 0.06 34.10 -21.09
C CYS A 286 -1.08 33.24 -21.65
N ARG A 287 -0.75 32.02 -22.12
CA ARG A 287 -1.74 31.02 -22.58
C ARG A 287 -2.31 30.18 -21.43
N ILE A 288 -1.84 30.42 -20.20
CA ILE A 288 -2.30 29.78 -18.98
C ILE A 288 -2.80 30.82 -17.97
N PRO A 289 -3.82 30.51 -17.16
CA PRO A 289 -4.37 31.43 -16.17
C PRO A 289 -3.52 31.59 -14.91
N ALA A 290 -2.29 31.03 -14.87
CA ALA A 290 -1.44 31.06 -13.69
C ALA A 290 -1.01 32.49 -13.33
N LYS A 291 -1.30 32.89 -12.09
CA LYS A 291 -0.89 34.18 -11.52
C LYS A 291 0.40 34.10 -10.71
N THR A 292 0.84 32.90 -10.32
CA THR A 292 2.08 32.67 -9.54
C THR A 292 2.88 31.49 -10.12
N ASP A 293 4.16 31.39 -9.77
CA ASP A 293 5.03 30.29 -10.23
C ASP A 293 4.51 28.92 -9.78
N ILE A 294 3.95 28.86 -8.56
CA ILE A 294 3.37 27.63 -8.00
C ILE A 294 2.15 27.18 -8.81
N GLU A 295 1.29 28.12 -9.22
CA GLU A 295 0.15 27.81 -10.09
C GLU A 295 0.61 27.30 -11.46
N ALA A 296 1.62 27.95 -12.05
CA ALA A 296 2.18 27.52 -13.33
C ALA A 296 2.76 26.10 -13.25
N LEU A 297 3.45 25.77 -12.15
CA LEU A 297 3.97 24.43 -11.90
C LEU A 297 2.86 23.38 -11.75
N ARG A 298 1.75 23.72 -11.08
CA ARG A 298 0.58 22.84 -10.96
C ARG A 298 -0.09 22.59 -12.30
N ILE A 299 -0.25 23.63 -13.14
CA ILE A 299 -0.80 23.50 -14.49
C ILE A 299 0.08 22.60 -15.36
N TRP A 300 1.41 22.79 -15.31
CA TRP A 300 2.35 21.91 -16.02
C TRP A 300 2.21 20.45 -15.61
N LEU A 301 2.12 20.18 -14.31
CA LEU A 301 1.99 18.82 -13.78
C LEU A 301 0.68 18.15 -14.23
N HIS A 302 -0.41 18.91 -14.30
CA HIS A 302 -1.69 18.44 -14.84
C HIS A 302 -1.60 18.12 -16.34
N ARG A 303 -0.98 18.99 -17.14
CA ARG A 303 -0.81 18.76 -18.59
C ARG A 303 0.13 17.59 -18.91
N CYS A 304 1.11 17.30 -18.05
CA CYS A 304 1.90 16.07 -18.14
C CYS A 304 1.04 14.78 -18.03
N ARG A 305 -0.15 14.86 -17.42
CA ARG A 305 -1.12 13.75 -17.35
C ARG A 305 -1.76 13.47 -18.71
N ALA A 306 -2.18 14.54 -19.41
CA ALA A 306 -2.89 14.47 -20.69
C ALA A 306 -2.03 13.87 -21.80
N ARG A 307 -0.70 14.01 -21.73
CA ARG A 307 0.23 13.40 -22.71
C ARG A 307 0.40 11.88 -22.57
N HIS A 308 -0.12 11.27 -21.50
CA HIS A 308 0.13 9.86 -21.16
C HIS A 308 -1.14 9.01 -21.01
N ARG A 309 -2.32 9.60 -21.17
CA ARG A 309 -3.60 8.91 -21.35
C ARG A 309 -4.38 9.64 -22.42
N ALA A 310 -5.31 8.98 -23.10
CA ALA A 310 -6.46 9.61 -23.75
C ALA A 310 -7.38 10.30 -22.72
N ALA A 311 -6.80 11.11 -21.82
CA ALA A 311 -7.51 11.89 -20.84
C ALA A 311 -8.03 13.14 -21.55
N ARG A 312 -9.34 13.39 -21.39
CA ARG A 312 -10.04 14.53 -21.95
C ARG A 312 -9.22 15.82 -21.70
N PRO A 313 -8.91 16.61 -22.74
CA PRO A 313 -8.23 17.90 -22.60
C PRO A 313 -8.87 18.83 -21.55
N ASP A 314 -10.16 18.60 -21.28
CA ASP A 314 -11.03 19.47 -20.46
C ASP A 314 -11.17 19.01 -19.00
N ALA A 315 -10.29 18.12 -18.50
CA ALA A 315 -10.32 17.74 -17.09
C ALA A 315 -10.08 18.99 -16.21
N PRO A 316 -11.02 19.37 -15.32
CA PRO A 316 -10.93 20.61 -14.57
C PRO A 316 -9.64 20.67 -13.75
N LEU A 317 -9.00 21.84 -13.74
CA LEU A 317 -7.89 22.14 -12.86
C LEU A 317 -8.40 22.06 -11.41
N LEU A 318 -7.97 21.04 -10.67
CA LEU A 318 -8.33 20.91 -9.25
C LEU A 318 -7.75 22.11 -8.48
N PRO A 319 -8.56 22.81 -7.66
CA PRO A 319 -8.08 23.88 -6.79
C PRO A 319 -7.12 23.32 -5.73
N GLY A 320 -6.16 24.13 -5.28
CA GLY A 320 -5.16 23.72 -4.28
C GLY A 320 -4.28 22.50 -4.64
N TRP A 321 -3.90 21.76 -3.61
CA TRP A 321 -2.90 20.69 -3.69
C TRP A 321 -3.48 19.28 -3.92
N GLU A 322 -4.79 19.19 -4.14
CA GLU A 322 -5.55 17.92 -4.32
C GLU A 322 -5.10 17.09 -5.52
N ILE A 323 -4.39 17.72 -6.45
CA ILE A 323 -3.78 17.05 -7.60
C ILE A 323 -2.71 16.02 -7.17
N LEU A 324 -2.10 16.18 -5.99
CA LEU A 324 -0.99 15.35 -5.52
C LEU A 324 -1.42 13.90 -5.21
N GLY A 325 -2.64 13.68 -4.72
CA GLY A 325 -3.18 12.36 -4.38
C GLY A 325 -3.38 11.44 -5.58
N ASN A 326 -3.63 12.01 -6.77
CA ASN A 326 -3.96 11.28 -7.99
C ASN A 326 -2.83 11.22 -9.04
N LEU A 327 -1.60 11.53 -8.64
CA LEU A 327 -0.45 11.55 -9.57
C LEU A 327 -0.03 10.14 -10.02
N THR A 328 0.23 10.02 -11.32
CA THR A 328 0.93 8.85 -11.91
C THR A 328 2.38 8.77 -11.43
N HIS A 329 3.02 7.60 -11.58
CA HIS A 329 4.41 7.41 -11.17
C HIS A 329 5.38 8.42 -11.85
N THR A 330 5.17 8.73 -13.14
CA THR A 330 5.96 9.73 -13.87
C THR A 330 5.74 11.13 -13.31
N GLN A 331 4.50 11.51 -13.03
CA GLN A 331 4.20 12.82 -12.44
C GLN A 331 4.79 12.97 -11.03
N ARG A 332 4.77 11.92 -10.21
CA ARG A 332 5.44 11.95 -8.90
C ARG A 332 6.94 12.19 -9.02
N ALA A 333 7.58 11.59 -10.01
CA ALA A 333 9.00 11.83 -10.29
C ALA A 333 9.23 13.28 -10.76
N TYR A 334 8.37 13.79 -11.65
CA TYR A 334 8.48 15.16 -12.17
C TYR A 334 8.26 16.20 -11.08
N TRP A 335 7.19 16.03 -10.30
CA TRP A 335 6.87 16.84 -9.13
C TRP A 335 8.03 16.87 -8.13
N LYS A 336 8.60 15.72 -7.82
CA LYS A 336 9.74 15.62 -6.90
C LYS A 336 10.93 16.47 -7.35
N GLU A 337 11.32 16.43 -8.63
CA GLU A 337 12.45 17.23 -9.12
C GLU A 337 12.12 18.72 -9.24
N ALA A 338 10.90 19.07 -9.69
CA ALA A 338 10.49 20.47 -9.77
C ALA A 338 10.34 21.13 -8.39
N GLN A 339 9.79 20.38 -7.43
CA GLN A 339 9.70 20.82 -6.04
C GLN A 339 11.08 21.09 -5.44
N ARG A 340 12.06 20.18 -5.65
CA ARG A 340 13.43 20.37 -5.17
C ARG A 340 14.05 21.66 -5.69
N TYR A 341 13.88 21.91 -6.99
CA TYR A 341 14.41 23.10 -7.64
C TYR A 341 13.75 24.38 -7.13
N GLN A 342 12.41 24.41 -7.06
CA GLN A 342 11.67 25.56 -6.53
C GLN A 342 12.08 25.89 -5.10
N LEU A 343 12.17 24.88 -4.23
CA LEU A 343 12.59 25.09 -2.85
C LEU A 343 14.01 25.65 -2.81
N TRP A 344 14.92 25.11 -3.62
CA TRP A 344 16.31 25.57 -3.64
C TRP A 344 16.42 27.03 -4.07
N LEU A 345 15.68 27.44 -5.11
CA LEU A 345 15.64 28.84 -5.54
C LEU A 345 15.14 29.76 -4.43
N LEU A 346 14.07 29.37 -3.72
CA LEU A 346 13.47 30.19 -2.67
C LEU A 346 14.34 30.28 -1.41
N CYS A 347 14.95 29.16 -1.00
CA CYS A 347 15.67 29.06 0.27
C CYS A 347 17.15 29.45 0.17
N GLU A 348 17.85 29.09 -0.92
CA GLU A 348 19.30 29.33 -1.05
C GLU A 348 19.63 30.57 -1.90
N ARG A 349 18.80 30.86 -2.90
CA ARG A 349 19.04 31.97 -3.85
C ARG A 349 18.11 33.15 -3.65
N HIS A 350 17.09 33.01 -2.80
CA HIS A 350 16.03 34.01 -2.58
C HIS A 350 15.45 34.55 -3.91
N THR A 351 15.27 33.65 -4.88
CA THR A 351 14.76 33.96 -6.22
C THR A 351 13.58 33.08 -6.58
N THR A 352 12.89 33.44 -7.66
CA THR A 352 11.71 32.73 -8.16
C THR A 352 12.04 31.90 -9.39
N LEU A 353 11.14 31.01 -9.81
CA LEU A 353 11.32 30.21 -11.02
C LEU A 353 11.34 31.11 -12.26
N SER A 354 10.51 32.14 -12.24
CA SER A 354 10.40 33.20 -13.25
C SER A 354 11.46 34.30 -13.17
N ALA A 355 12.38 34.24 -12.20
CA ALA A 355 13.54 35.14 -12.10
C ALA A 355 14.88 34.40 -12.26
N ALA A 356 14.84 33.07 -12.37
CA ALA A 356 16.06 32.24 -12.39
C ALA A 356 16.94 32.50 -13.62
N THR A 357 18.24 32.63 -13.38
CA THR A 357 19.27 32.88 -14.39
C THR A 357 19.99 31.60 -14.83
N VAL A 358 20.86 31.70 -15.85
CA VAL A 358 21.69 30.57 -16.30
C VAL A 358 22.69 30.15 -15.21
N GLU A 359 23.17 31.12 -14.43
CA GLU A 359 24.05 30.98 -13.29
C GLU A 359 23.37 30.19 -12.16
N ASP A 360 22.11 30.51 -11.86
CA ASP A 360 21.30 29.76 -10.88
C ASP A 360 21.10 28.30 -11.31
N CYS A 361 20.86 28.07 -12.61
CA CYS A 361 20.73 26.71 -13.14
C CYS A 361 22.04 25.91 -12.95
N ARG A 362 23.20 26.55 -13.15
CA ARG A 362 24.52 25.91 -12.98
C ARG A 362 24.78 25.63 -11.50
N ALA A 363 24.56 26.61 -10.64
CA ALA A 363 24.70 26.48 -9.20
C ALA A 363 23.80 25.38 -8.63
N TYR A 364 22.59 25.20 -9.17
CA TYR A 364 21.73 24.08 -8.77
C TYR A 364 22.31 22.71 -9.18
N LEU A 365 22.87 22.58 -10.39
CA LEU A 365 23.50 21.33 -10.82
C LEU A 365 24.72 20.98 -9.95
N ASP A 366 25.50 21.98 -9.55
CA ASP A 366 26.63 21.81 -8.63
C ASP A 366 26.14 21.43 -7.23
N PHE A 367 25.07 22.07 -6.74
CA PHE A 367 24.40 21.70 -5.49
C PHE A 367 23.87 20.27 -5.50
N LEU A 368 23.35 19.75 -6.62
CA LEU A 368 22.94 18.35 -6.72
C LEU A 368 24.10 17.35 -6.55
N ASN A 369 25.34 17.77 -6.83
CA ASN A 369 26.54 16.96 -6.63
C ASN A 369 26.90 16.86 -5.14
N ALA A 370 26.69 17.94 -4.39
CA ALA A 370 27.05 18.04 -2.98
C ALA A 370 26.00 18.88 -2.22
N PRO A 371 24.79 18.34 -1.97
CA PRO A 371 23.78 19.06 -1.22
C PRO A 371 24.25 19.21 0.23
N THR A 372 24.00 20.38 0.81
CA THR A 372 24.39 20.66 2.20
C THR A 372 23.63 19.76 3.17
N ALA A 373 24.20 19.53 4.37
CA ALA A 373 23.60 18.68 5.39
C ALA A 373 22.18 19.14 5.78
N ALA A 374 21.93 20.45 5.75
CA ALA A 374 20.62 21.05 6.02
C ALA A 374 19.53 20.60 5.03
N TRP A 375 19.89 20.07 3.86
CA TRP A 375 18.99 19.59 2.81
C TRP A 375 18.87 18.07 2.73
N CYS A 376 19.61 17.36 3.57
CA CYS A 376 19.67 15.90 3.58
C CYS A 376 18.93 15.35 4.79
N SER A 377 18.06 14.35 4.58
CA SER A 377 17.40 13.60 5.65
C SER A 377 17.46 12.10 5.36
N PRO A 378 17.54 11.23 6.38
CA PRO A 378 17.51 9.79 6.17
C PRO A 378 16.25 9.31 5.44
N ARG A 379 16.38 8.18 4.74
CA ARG A 379 15.29 7.57 3.96
C ARG A 379 14.03 7.36 4.82
N ASN A 380 12.86 7.45 4.19
CA ASN A 380 11.54 7.21 4.79
C ASN A 380 11.08 8.21 5.86
N ARG A 381 11.63 9.44 5.90
CA ARG A 381 11.01 10.53 6.67
C ARG A 381 9.68 10.95 6.04
N SER A 382 8.68 11.18 6.88
CA SER A 382 7.36 11.61 6.40
C SER A 382 7.47 13.04 5.88
N ARG A 383 6.94 13.27 4.67
CA ARG A 383 6.96 14.58 4.01
C ARG A 383 6.38 15.69 4.87
N GLY A 384 5.39 15.40 5.72
CA GLY A 384 4.76 16.40 6.59
C GLY A 384 5.34 16.53 8.00
N GLY A 385 6.55 16.03 8.27
CA GLY A 385 7.24 16.26 9.56
C GLY A 385 8.32 17.34 9.43
N ASP A 386 8.63 18.00 10.54
CA ASP A 386 9.59 19.13 10.58
C ASP A 386 11.04 18.71 10.23
N GLU A 387 11.35 17.41 10.37
CA GLU A 387 12.61 16.80 9.98
C GLU A 387 12.71 16.44 8.49
N TRP A 388 11.64 16.62 7.70
CA TRP A 388 11.69 16.27 6.28
C TRP A 388 12.66 17.16 5.54
N ARG A 389 13.50 16.57 4.70
CA ARG A 389 14.32 17.30 3.73
C ARG A 389 14.21 16.71 2.32
N PRO A 390 14.44 17.50 1.26
CA PRO A 390 14.22 17.05 -0.11
C PRO A 390 15.22 16.00 -0.63
N PHE A 391 16.39 15.89 -0.01
CA PHE A 391 17.47 14.98 -0.42
C PHE A 391 17.74 13.91 0.62
N GLU A 392 18.24 12.76 0.17
CA GLU A 392 18.77 11.68 1.03
C GLU A 392 20.31 11.73 1.10
N GLY A 393 20.95 12.57 0.27
CA GLY A 393 22.38 12.68 0.07
C GLY A 393 22.71 13.12 -1.38
N PRO A 394 24.00 13.11 -1.76
CA PRO A 394 24.47 13.41 -3.13
C PRO A 394 23.79 12.57 -4.22
N LEU A 395 23.41 13.20 -5.34
CA LEU A 395 22.76 12.49 -6.45
C LEU A 395 23.77 11.79 -7.38
N SER A 396 23.46 10.55 -7.77
CA SER A 396 24.16 9.85 -8.85
C SER A 396 24.09 10.62 -10.19
N LEU A 397 25.05 10.39 -11.08
CA LEU A 397 25.07 11.03 -12.42
C LEU A 397 23.79 10.77 -13.21
N ALA A 398 23.24 9.56 -13.12
CA ALA A 398 21.98 9.20 -13.75
C ALA A 398 20.80 10.01 -13.18
N ALA A 399 20.72 10.16 -11.84
CA ALA A 399 19.68 10.95 -11.20
C ALA A 399 19.78 12.45 -11.56
N ARG A 400 21.00 12.99 -11.64
CA ARG A 400 21.26 14.38 -12.09
C ARG A 400 20.79 14.61 -13.52
N ARG A 401 21.08 13.69 -14.45
CA ARG A 401 20.61 13.75 -15.85
C ARG A 401 19.07 13.74 -15.93
N VAL A 402 18.41 12.93 -15.10
CA VAL A 402 16.95 12.91 -15.01
C VAL A 402 16.41 14.24 -14.48
N ALA A 403 16.95 14.77 -13.38
CA ALA A 403 16.56 16.06 -12.83
C ALA A 403 16.67 17.18 -13.87
N ARG A 404 17.82 17.28 -14.56
CA ARG A 404 18.03 18.24 -15.66
C ARG A 404 17.02 18.09 -16.79
N THR A 405 16.70 16.86 -17.19
CA THR A 405 15.74 16.60 -18.27
C THR A 405 14.33 17.02 -17.89
N VAL A 406 13.92 16.75 -16.64
CA VAL A 406 12.62 17.18 -16.11
C VAL A 406 12.53 18.69 -16.06
N LEU A 407 13.55 19.38 -15.53
CA LEU A 407 13.56 20.84 -15.43
C LEU A 407 13.56 21.52 -16.81
N ARG A 408 14.33 20.99 -17.78
CA ARG A 408 14.27 21.46 -19.16
C ARG A 408 12.87 21.27 -19.77
N SER A 409 12.20 20.16 -19.46
CA SER A 409 10.82 19.93 -19.91
C SER A 409 9.82 20.90 -19.26
N LEU A 410 10.06 21.32 -18.01
CA LEU A 410 9.25 22.32 -17.31
C LEU A 410 9.42 23.69 -17.95
N TYR A 411 10.66 24.18 -18.12
CA TYR A 411 10.91 25.50 -18.71
C TYR A 411 10.46 25.59 -20.17
N ARG A 412 10.66 24.53 -20.97
CA ARG A 412 10.11 24.47 -22.34
C ARG A 412 8.60 24.62 -22.37
N PHE A 413 7.90 24.01 -21.41
CA PHE A 413 6.46 24.18 -21.29
C PHE A 413 6.10 25.63 -20.95
N LEU A 414 6.76 26.22 -19.94
CA LEU A 414 6.47 27.59 -19.52
C LEU A 414 6.74 28.62 -20.63
N VAL A 415 7.78 28.41 -21.44
CA VAL A 415 8.04 29.25 -22.63
C VAL A 415 7.00 29.01 -23.72
N ALA A 416 6.64 27.75 -24.01
CA ALA A 416 5.63 27.43 -25.02
C ALA A 416 4.23 28.00 -24.69
N GLU A 417 3.89 28.07 -23.40
CA GLU A 417 2.67 28.70 -22.90
C GLU A 417 2.79 30.22 -22.73
N ARG A 418 3.94 30.81 -23.13
CA ARG A 418 4.25 32.24 -22.97
C ARG A 418 4.12 32.74 -21.54
N TYR A 419 4.36 31.85 -20.56
CA TYR A 419 4.49 32.24 -19.16
C TYR A 419 5.86 32.89 -18.92
N LEU A 420 6.91 32.35 -19.54
CA LEU A 420 8.26 32.92 -19.52
C LEU A 420 8.68 33.40 -20.91
N ALA A 421 9.47 34.48 -20.95
CA ALA A 421 10.02 35.02 -22.18
C ALA A 421 11.13 34.13 -22.77
N ALA A 422 11.96 33.52 -21.91
CA ALA A 422 13.08 32.67 -22.29
C ALA A 422 13.34 31.56 -21.27
N SER A 423 14.04 30.50 -21.68
CA SER A 423 14.43 29.38 -20.82
C SER A 423 15.91 29.47 -20.43
N PRO A 424 16.25 29.63 -19.13
CA PRO A 424 17.65 29.64 -18.66
C PRO A 424 18.34 28.27 -18.78
N TRP A 425 17.56 27.20 -19.03
CA TRP A 425 18.05 25.83 -19.21
C TRP A 425 18.48 25.49 -20.65
N GLU A 426 18.34 26.42 -21.60
CA GLU A 426 18.58 26.17 -23.03
C GLU A 426 20.03 26.48 -23.45
N THR A 427 20.61 27.56 -22.92
CA THR A 427 21.99 28.01 -23.21
C THR A 427 23.08 27.17 -22.55
N GLN A 428 22.72 26.26 -21.64
CA GLN A 428 23.65 25.35 -20.99
C GLN A 428 24.02 24.17 -21.90
N GLU A 429 24.60 24.44 -23.07
CA GLU A 429 25.50 23.49 -23.71
C GLU A 429 26.82 23.49 -22.94
N VAL A 430 26.77 23.00 -21.69
CA VAL A 430 28.00 22.62 -21.01
C VAL A 430 28.47 21.37 -21.73
N THR A 431 29.61 21.55 -22.41
CA THR A 431 30.66 20.59 -22.74
C THR A 431 30.92 19.64 -21.56
N VAL A 432 29.96 18.78 -21.26
CA VAL A 432 30.13 17.64 -20.36
C VAL A 432 30.52 16.47 -21.26
N GLY A 433 31.77 16.48 -21.69
CA GLY A 433 32.48 15.27 -22.10
C GLY A 433 32.07 14.60 -23.41
N THR A 434 31.70 15.34 -24.47
CA THR A 434 31.71 14.77 -25.82
C THR A 434 33.13 14.41 -26.30
N SER A 435 34.17 14.99 -25.70
CA SER A 435 35.58 14.64 -25.98
C SER A 435 36.11 13.44 -25.18
N LEU A 436 35.47 13.00 -24.08
CA LEU A 436 35.84 11.75 -23.39
C LEU A 436 35.06 10.53 -23.87
N ALA A 437 33.89 10.74 -24.50
CA ALA A 437 33.12 9.67 -25.13
C ALA A 437 33.72 9.17 -26.46
N GLN A 438 34.69 9.90 -27.03
CA GLN A 438 35.35 9.55 -28.29
C GLN A 438 36.81 9.06 -28.13
N GLN A 439 37.43 9.20 -26.95
CA GLN A 439 38.80 8.73 -26.70
C GLN A 439 38.91 7.58 -25.69
N VAL A 440 37.80 7.08 -25.16
CA VAL A 440 37.76 5.80 -24.45
C VAL A 440 36.77 4.90 -25.18
N GLY A 441 37.31 3.94 -25.93
CA GLY A 441 36.52 2.88 -26.52
C GLY A 441 35.68 2.16 -25.46
N GLY A 442 34.41 1.95 -25.78
CA GLY A 442 33.47 1.18 -24.97
C GLY A 442 32.85 1.98 -23.82
N ILE A 443 31.52 1.96 -23.76
CA ILE A 443 30.81 2.05 -22.48
C ILE A 443 31.54 1.06 -21.55
N PRO A 444 32.04 1.45 -20.35
CA PRO A 444 32.70 0.50 -19.47
C PRO A 444 31.77 -0.70 -19.28
N ASP A 445 32.28 -1.88 -19.64
CA ASP A 445 31.55 -3.16 -19.69
C ASP A 445 30.78 -3.47 -18.38
N ALA A 446 31.22 -2.86 -17.28
CA ALA A 446 30.63 -2.89 -15.94
C ALA A 446 29.20 -2.31 -15.80
N ASP A 447 28.68 -1.57 -16.78
CA ASP A 447 27.31 -1.01 -16.75
C ASP A 447 26.31 -1.71 -17.70
N LEU A 448 26.76 -2.72 -18.44
CA LEU A 448 25.86 -3.60 -19.18
C LEU A 448 25.11 -4.47 -18.17
N ARG A 449 23.84 -4.11 -17.91
CA ARG A 449 22.89 -4.87 -17.06
C ARG A 449 22.48 -6.18 -17.73
N VAL A 450 23.44 -7.04 -17.99
CA VAL A 450 23.34 -8.32 -18.67
C VAL A 450 24.04 -9.36 -17.81
N PHE A 451 23.43 -10.53 -17.67
CA PHE A 451 24.07 -11.64 -16.97
C PHE A 451 25.20 -12.23 -17.81
N ASP A 452 26.27 -12.62 -17.12
CA ASP A 452 27.32 -13.46 -17.69
C ASP A 452 26.70 -14.84 -18.03
N PRO A 453 27.11 -15.52 -19.13
CA PRO A 453 26.75 -16.92 -19.37
C PRO A 453 26.86 -17.81 -18.13
N ASP A 454 27.94 -17.67 -17.34
CA ASP A 454 28.12 -18.45 -16.12
C ASP A 454 27.08 -18.12 -15.04
N ALA A 455 26.61 -16.87 -14.99
CA ALA A 455 25.54 -16.46 -14.09
C ALA A 455 24.19 -17.04 -14.53
N LEU A 456 23.95 -17.19 -15.83
CA LEU A 456 22.75 -17.84 -16.37
C LEU A 456 22.73 -19.32 -16.01
N ASP A 457 23.87 -20.03 -16.12
CA ASP A 457 23.99 -21.43 -15.70
C ASP A 457 23.72 -21.62 -14.20
N VAL A 458 24.15 -20.66 -13.37
CA VAL A 458 23.83 -20.66 -11.93
C VAL A 458 22.33 -20.47 -11.73
N ILE A 459 21.70 -19.52 -12.43
CA ILE A 459 20.25 -19.28 -12.35
C ILE A 459 19.49 -20.55 -12.71
N GLU A 460 19.82 -21.21 -13.82
CA GLU A 460 19.15 -22.44 -14.26
C GLU A 460 19.30 -23.58 -13.24
N ARG A 461 20.51 -23.81 -12.73
CA ARG A 461 20.76 -24.81 -11.68
C ARG A 461 19.99 -24.53 -10.40
N GLN A 462 19.95 -23.27 -9.95
CA GLN A 462 19.21 -22.92 -8.74
C GLN A 462 17.69 -23.01 -8.95
N LEU A 463 17.18 -22.64 -10.13
CA LEU A 463 15.76 -22.83 -10.48
C LEU A 463 15.36 -24.31 -10.46
N ALA A 464 16.23 -25.21 -10.93
CA ALA A 464 15.98 -26.65 -10.90
C ALA A 464 15.85 -27.19 -9.45
N ARG A 465 16.64 -26.65 -8.51
CA ARG A 465 16.66 -27.07 -7.09
C ARG A 465 15.51 -26.55 -6.23
N LEU A 466 14.72 -25.61 -6.73
CA LEU A 466 13.61 -25.05 -5.94
C LEU A 466 12.57 -26.12 -5.58
N ALA A 467 12.03 -26.07 -4.36
CA ALA A 467 10.94 -26.97 -3.98
C ALA A 467 9.71 -26.80 -4.90
N PRO A 468 8.95 -27.87 -5.21
CA PRO A 468 7.77 -27.82 -6.09
C PRO A 468 6.60 -27.11 -5.39
N THR A 469 6.61 -25.79 -5.42
CA THR A 469 5.63 -24.94 -4.73
C THR A 469 5.02 -23.98 -5.72
N SER A 470 3.79 -23.48 -5.48
CA SER A 470 3.11 -22.61 -6.45
C SER A 470 3.91 -21.32 -6.72
N THR A 471 4.56 -20.78 -5.67
CA THR A 471 5.44 -19.61 -5.78
C THR A 471 6.72 -19.90 -6.57
N HIS A 472 7.34 -21.07 -6.38
CA HIS A 472 8.53 -21.44 -7.16
C HIS A 472 8.19 -21.80 -8.60
N ALA A 473 7.05 -22.44 -8.86
CA ALA A 473 6.55 -22.69 -10.20
C ALA A 473 6.35 -21.37 -10.96
N ARG A 474 5.76 -20.36 -10.29
CA ARG A 474 5.66 -19.01 -10.83
C ARG A 474 7.02 -18.39 -11.10
N LEU A 475 7.95 -18.47 -10.15
CA LEU A 475 9.29 -17.90 -10.29
C LEU A 475 10.03 -18.50 -11.50
N ARG A 476 9.99 -19.83 -11.66
CA ARG A 476 10.57 -20.53 -12.82
C ARG A 476 10.01 -19.99 -14.13
N PHE A 477 8.68 -19.97 -14.25
CA PHE A 477 8.03 -19.46 -15.45
C PHE A 477 8.31 -17.97 -15.68
N ALA A 478 8.32 -17.15 -14.62
CA ALA A 478 8.60 -15.72 -14.72
C ALA A 478 10.02 -15.43 -15.21
N VAL A 479 11.03 -16.17 -14.73
CA VAL A 479 12.41 -16.03 -15.21
C VAL A 479 12.52 -16.40 -16.69
N GLN A 480 11.97 -17.55 -17.09
CA GLN A 480 11.96 -17.98 -18.48
C GLN A 480 11.23 -16.98 -19.39
N LEU A 481 10.04 -16.52 -18.97
CA LEU A 481 9.25 -15.54 -19.70
C LEU A 481 10.03 -14.25 -19.93
N LEU A 482 10.64 -13.68 -18.88
CA LEU A 482 11.39 -12.42 -18.98
C LEU A 482 12.66 -12.57 -19.82
N GLN A 483 13.35 -13.71 -19.72
CA GLN A 483 14.55 -14.01 -20.52
C GLN A 483 14.22 -14.18 -22.00
N HIS A 484 13.20 -14.96 -22.35
CA HIS A 484 12.89 -15.29 -23.75
C HIS A 484 12.17 -14.16 -24.49
N THR A 485 11.31 -13.41 -23.80
CA THR A 485 10.50 -12.35 -24.45
C THR A 485 11.11 -10.96 -24.36
N GLY A 486 11.96 -10.70 -23.35
CA GLY A 486 12.49 -9.36 -23.09
C GLY A 486 11.41 -8.33 -22.68
N MET A 487 10.24 -8.78 -22.24
CA MET A 487 9.15 -7.91 -21.79
C MET A 487 9.51 -7.11 -20.54
N ARG A 488 8.88 -5.94 -20.36
CA ARG A 488 9.01 -5.22 -19.08
C ARG A 488 8.23 -5.97 -18.00
N LEU A 489 8.69 -5.88 -16.75
CA LEU A 489 8.01 -6.52 -15.61
C LEU A 489 6.52 -6.14 -15.53
N SER A 490 6.20 -4.86 -15.73
CA SER A 490 4.82 -4.37 -15.73
C SER A 490 3.96 -4.91 -16.87
N GLU A 491 4.57 -5.25 -18.01
CA GLU A 491 3.88 -5.87 -19.15
C GLU A 491 3.59 -7.34 -18.82
N ALA A 492 4.59 -8.08 -18.32
CA ALA A 492 4.45 -9.48 -17.94
C ALA A 492 3.39 -9.71 -16.84
N LEU A 493 3.24 -8.77 -15.90
CA LEU A 493 2.23 -8.82 -14.85
C LEU A 493 0.81 -8.52 -15.35
N ARG A 494 0.68 -7.71 -16.40
CA ARG A 494 -0.62 -7.36 -16.99
C ARG A 494 -1.09 -8.39 -18.02
N ALA A 495 -0.16 -9.11 -18.64
CA ALA A 495 -0.47 -10.08 -19.67
C ALA A 495 -1.40 -11.19 -19.15
N THR A 496 -2.42 -11.51 -19.93
CA THR A 496 -3.39 -12.58 -19.65
C THR A 496 -3.32 -13.68 -20.71
N THR A 497 -4.05 -14.78 -20.49
CA THR A 497 -4.24 -15.83 -21.48
C THR A 497 -4.94 -15.33 -22.74
N ASP A 498 -5.70 -14.24 -22.66
CA ASP A 498 -6.43 -13.64 -23.78
C ASP A 498 -5.49 -12.91 -24.76
N ASP A 499 -4.31 -12.53 -24.29
CA ASP A 499 -3.27 -11.91 -25.10
C ASP A 499 -2.54 -12.94 -25.99
N LEU A 500 -2.79 -14.24 -25.81
CA LEU A 500 -2.21 -15.32 -26.61
C LEU A 500 -2.93 -15.47 -27.95
N ALA A 501 -2.20 -15.23 -29.04
CA ALA A 501 -2.64 -15.48 -30.40
C ALA A 501 -2.13 -16.83 -30.90
N PRO A 502 -3.01 -17.69 -31.46
CA PRO A 502 -2.63 -19.01 -31.97
C PRO A 502 -1.71 -18.89 -33.19
N PRO A 503 -0.97 -19.97 -33.52
CA PRO A 503 -0.28 -20.07 -34.80
C PRO A 503 -1.25 -19.86 -35.96
N SER A 504 -0.82 -19.12 -36.98
CA SER A 504 -1.57 -18.89 -38.21
C SER A 504 -0.75 -19.32 -39.42
N SER A 505 -1.35 -19.32 -40.62
CA SER A 505 -0.65 -19.62 -41.88
C SER A 505 0.62 -18.78 -42.06
N SER A 506 0.60 -17.51 -41.63
CA SER A 506 1.74 -16.59 -41.67
C SER A 506 2.75 -16.79 -40.54
N HIS A 507 2.36 -17.43 -39.42
CA HIS A 507 3.20 -17.56 -38.24
C HIS A 507 3.04 -18.94 -37.58
N LYS A 508 4.06 -19.79 -37.71
CA LYS A 508 4.05 -21.16 -37.17
C LYS A 508 4.16 -21.27 -35.64
N ALA A 509 4.34 -20.15 -34.92
CA ALA A 509 4.52 -20.12 -33.48
C ALA A 509 3.42 -19.31 -32.79
N TRP A 510 3.15 -19.64 -31.52
CA TRP A 510 2.30 -18.84 -30.64
C TRP A 510 2.84 -17.42 -30.49
N ARG A 511 1.96 -16.42 -30.41
CA ARG A 511 2.35 -15.03 -30.21
C ARG A 511 1.68 -14.45 -28.98
N LEU A 512 2.40 -13.60 -28.26
CA LEU A 512 1.87 -12.80 -27.16
C LEU A 512 1.69 -11.36 -27.63
N ARG A 513 0.46 -10.85 -27.59
CA ARG A 513 0.13 -9.46 -27.91
C ARG A 513 0.43 -8.57 -26.71
N ILE A 514 1.06 -7.43 -26.96
CA ILE A 514 1.42 -6.47 -25.92
C ILE A 514 0.96 -5.09 -26.38
N PRO A 515 0.04 -4.45 -25.65
CA PRO A 515 -0.37 -3.09 -25.97
C PRO A 515 0.79 -2.11 -25.67
N ASN A 516 1.18 -1.29 -26.64
CA ASN A 516 2.13 -0.20 -26.40
C ASN A 516 1.41 1.04 -25.85
N LYS A 517 2.20 1.96 -25.30
CA LYS A 517 1.74 3.22 -24.69
C LYS A 517 0.99 4.15 -25.67
N HIS A 518 1.14 3.95 -26.97
CA HIS A 518 0.58 4.79 -28.04
C HIS A 518 -0.59 4.15 -28.79
N GLY A 519 -1.11 3.01 -28.33
CA GLY A 519 -2.22 2.31 -29.00
C GLY A 519 -1.76 1.23 -29.99
N ASP A 520 -0.51 1.29 -30.47
CA ASP A 520 0.04 0.24 -31.32
C ASP A 520 0.26 -1.07 -30.54
N GLU A 521 -0.11 -2.21 -31.12
CA GLU A 521 0.18 -3.53 -30.55
C GLU A 521 1.49 -4.09 -31.11
N ARG A 522 2.37 -4.58 -30.24
CA ARG A 522 3.51 -5.41 -30.67
C ARG A 522 3.22 -6.88 -30.34
N SER A 523 3.60 -7.78 -31.24
CA SER A 523 3.50 -9.22 -30.99
C SER A 523 4.88 -9.84 -30.78
N ILE A 524 4.98 -10.77 -29.82
CA ILE A 524 6.21 -11.51 -29.52
C ILE A 524 5.96 -13.01 -29.75
N SER A 525 6.75 -13.62 -30.62
CA SER A 525 6.71 -15.07 -30.84
C SER A 525 7.25 -15.82 -29.61
N LEU A 526 6.50 -16.82 -29.15
CA LEU A 526 6.84 -17.70 -28.04
C LEU A 526 7.45 -19.00 -28.58
N SER A 527 8.53 -19.47 -27.95
CA SER A 527 9.14 -20.75 -28.27
C SER A 527 8.27 -21.92 -27.79
N SER A 528 8.43 -23.10 -28.39
CA SER A 528 7.74 -24.34 -27.98
C SER A 528 8.07 -24.75 -26.54
N SER A 529 9.29 -24.47 -26.09
CA SER A 529 9.70 -24.66 -24.69
C SER A 529 8.93 -23.75 -23.74
N LEU A 530 8.82 -22.46 -24.08
CA LEU A 530 8.11 -21.47 -23.24
C LEU A 530 6.60 -21.75 -23.21
N THR A 531 5.98 -22.16 -24.32
CA THR A 531 4.56 -22.55 -24.33
C THR A 531 4.32 -23.82 -23.52
N SER A 532 5.24 -24.79 -23.56
CA SER A 532 5.17 -25.99 -22.72
C SER A 532 5.30 -25.66 -21.24
N SER A 533 6.23 -24.79 -20.86
CA SER A 533 6.35 -24.32 -19.48
C SER A 533 5.13 -23.53 -19.03
N LEU A 534 4.51 -22.73 -19.90
CA LEU A 534 3.27 -22.01 -19.58
C LEU A 534 2.12 -22.98 -19.31
N ARG A 535 1.97 -24.03 -20.12
CA ARG A 535 0.95 -25.08 -19.87
C ARG A 535 1.17 -25.77 -18.53
N ALA A 536 2.39 -26.21 -18.25
CA ALA A 536 2.73 -26.85 -16.98
C ALA A 536 2.45 -25.92 -15.78
N TYR A 537 2.75 -24.63 -15.92
CA TYR A 537 2.48 -23.63 -14.89
C TYR A 537 0.98 -23.37 -14.67
N LEU A 538 0.18 -23.31 -15.74
CA LEU A 538 -1.29 -23.18 -15.63
C LEU A 538 -1.92 -24.44 -15.02
N ALA A 539 -1.43 -25.63 -15.38
CA ALA A 539 -1.82 -26.90 -14.78
C ALA A 539 -1.54 -26.93 -13.26
N ALA A 540 -0.36 -26.51 -12.84
CA ALA A 540 -0.01 -26.40 -11.42
C ALA A 540 -0.87 -25.38 -10.64
N ARG A 541 -1.59 -24.48 -11.34
CA ARG A 541 -2.55 -23.54 -10.74
C ARG A 541 -3.99 -24.06 -10.72
N GLY A 542 -4.22 -25.30 -11.15
CA GLY A 542 -5.56 -25.90 -11.22
C GLY A 542 -6.35 -25.56 -12.48
N PHE A 543 -5.70 -25.09 -13.55
CA PHE A 543 -6.34 -24.94 -14.86
C PHE A 543 -6.01 -26.14 -15.75
N GLU A 544 -6.90 -26.51 -16.67
CA GLU A 544 -6.64 -27.57 -17.65
C GLU A 544 -6.41 -26.94 -19.03
N PRO A 545 -5.20 -26.42 -19.33
CA PRO A 545 -4.94 -25.84 -20.64
C PRO A 545 -4.88 -26.94 -21.69
N ALA A 546 -5.84 -26.92 -22.62
CA ALA A 546 -5.74 -27.67 -23.86
C ALA A 546 -4.42 -27.32 -24.61
N PRO A 547 -3.90 -28.20 -25.49
CA PRO A 547 -2.66 -27.94 -26.22
C PRO A 547 -2.64 -26.61 -26.98
N ASP A 548 -3.81 -26.14 -27.38
CA ASP A 548 -4.06 -24.89 -28.10
C ASP A 548 -4.54 -23.72 -27.19
N PHE A 549 -4.47 -23.88 -25.87
CA PHE A 549 -4.96 -22.92 -24.86
C PHE A 549 -6.44 -22.54 -24.99
N SER A 550 -7.24 -23.21 -25.82
CA SER A 550 -8.65 -22.87 -26.06
C SER A 550 -9.47 -22.82 -24.78
N ALA A 551 -9.28 -23.80 -23.88
CA ALA A 551 -9.96 -23.90 -22.61
C ALA A 551 -9.70 -22.72 -21.65
N VAL A 552 -8.56 -22.02 -21.78
CA VAL A 552 -8.13 -20.96 -20.85
C VAL A 552 -8.16 -19.56 -21.46
N ARG A 553 -8.32 -19.43 -22.79
CA ARG A 553 -8.56 -18.14 -23.45
C ARG A 553 -10.02 -17.70 -23.25
N GLY A 554 -10.23 -16.38 -23.18
CA GLY A 554 -11.52 -15.76 -22.86
C GLY A 554 -11.84 -15.70 -21.36
N GLN A 555 -10.94 -16.20 -20.50
CA GLN A 555 -11.17 -16.29 -19.06
C GLN A 555 -10.49 -15.18 -18.24
N GLY A 556 -9.71 -14.29 -18.87
CA GLY A 556 -9.01 -13.21 -18.16
C GLY A 556 -7.92 -13.69 -17.19
N ILE A 557 -7.35 -14.87 -17.41
CA ILE A 557 -6.39 -15.46 -16.47
C ILE A 557 -5.04 -14.76 -16.63
N HIS A 558 -4.51 -14.16 -15.57
CA HIS A 558 -3.18 -13.57 -15.63
C HIS A 558 -2.09 -14.64 -15.85
N LEU A 559 -1.14 -14.35 -16.75
CA LEU A 559 -0.02 -15.24 -17.04
C LEU A 559 0.86 -15.45 -15.80
N LEU A 560 0.97 -14.46 -14.90
CA LEU A 560 1.66 -14.56 -13.61
C LEU A 560 0.67 -14.39 -12.46
N GLY A 561 0.03 -15.50 -12.07
CA GLY A 561 -1.01 -15.52 -11.03
C GLY A 561 -0.52 -15.61 -9.58
N ARG A 562 -1.47 -15.43 -8.65
CA ARG A 562 -1.25 -15.60 -7.21
C ARG A 562 -0.85 -17.03 -6.85
N ALA A 563 -0.22 -17.17 -5.67
CA ALA A 563 0.14 -18.46 -5.14
C ALA A 563 -1.13 -19.21 -4.66
N THR A 564 -1.26 -20.46 -5.08
CA THR A 564 -2.43 -21.33 -4.83
C THR A 564 -2.26 -22.20 -3.59
N ASP A 565 -1.03 -22.51 -3.20
CA ASP A 565 -0.65 -23.36 -2.05
C ASP A 565 -0.52 -22.57 -0.73
N VAL A 566 -0.93 -21.30 -0.71
CA VAL A 566 -0.77 -20.42 0.47
C VAL A 566 -1.58 -20.94 1.66
N GLN A 567 -2.77 -21.48 1.40
CA GLN A 567 -3.64 -22.08 2.41
C GLN A 567 -3.02 -23.28 3.11
N GLU A 568 -2.34 -24.14 2.35
CA GLU A 568 -1.71 -25.35 2.89
C GLU A 568 -0.38 -25.04 3.59
N ARG A 569 0.42 -24.11 3.04
CA ARG A 569 1.80 -23.88 3.48
C ARG A 569 1.95 -22.77 4.50
N ALA A 570 1.08 -21.79 4.46
CA ALA A 570 1.08 -20.67 5.39
C ALA A 570 -0.35 -20.34 5.82
N PRO A 571 -1.07 -21.27 6.50
CA PRO A 571 -2.46 -21.06 6.94
C PRO A 571 -2.60 -19.85 7.88
N TRP A 572 -1.50 -19.48 8.55
CA TRP A 572 -1.39 -18.29 9.40
C TRP A 572 -1.27 -16.98 8.61
N ALA A 573 -0.94 -17.02 7.31
CA ALA A 573 -0.77 -15.82 6.51
C ALA A 573 -2.14 -15.18 6.19
N PRO A 574 -2.29 -13.84 6.25
CA PRO A 574 -3.58 -13.17 5.97
C PRO A 574 -4.17 -13.47 4.58
N CYS A 575 -3.32 -13.83 3.61
CA CYS A 575 -3.70 -14.22 2.26
C CYS A 575 -4.15 -15.68 2.12
N ALA A 576 -3.91 -16.55 3.11
CA ALA A 576 -4.47 -17.91 3.16
C ALA A 576 -5.96 -17.90 3.52
N GLN A 577 -6.38 -16.97 4.38
CA GLN A 577 -7.74 -16.96 4.94
C GLN A 577 -8.80 -16.37 3.99
N ALA A 578 -8.38 -15.72 2.90
CA ALA A 578 -9.29 -15.23 1.86
C ALA A 578 -9.42 -16.28 0.74
N PRO A 579 -10.57 -16.35 0.04
CA PRO A 579 -10.69 -17.19 -1.16
C PRO A 579 -9.59 -16.82 -2.16
N ILE A 580 -8.78 -17.81 -2.55
CA ILE A 580 -7.71 -17.59 -3.51
C ILE A 580 -8.33 -17.52 -4.90
N ASP A 581 -8.39 -16.33 -5.48
CA ASP A 581 -8.67 -16.18 -6.89
C ASP A 581 -7.46 -16.65 -7.71
N CYS A 582 -7.55 -17.85 -8.26
CA CYS A 582 -6.53 -18.45 -9.12
C CYS A 582 -6.32 -17.67 -10.42
N LYS A 583 -7.26 -16.81 -10.84
CA LYS A 583 -7.16 -16.00 -12.06
C LYS A 583 -6.41 -14.69 -11.82
N ALA A 584 -6.45 -14.17 -10.59
CA ALA A 584 -5.85 -12.89 -10.22
C ALA A 584 -4.32 -12.87 -10.40
N GLY A 585 -3.83 -11.73 -10.91
CA GLY A 585 -2.40 -11.45 -11.04
C GLY A 585 -1.72 -11.08 -9.71
N ILE A 586 -0.39 -11.06 -9.72
CA ILE A 586 0.42 -10.60 -8.58
C ILE A 586 0.82 -9.12 -8.70
N GLY A 587 1.15 -8.51 -7.57
CA GLY A 587 1.70 -7.16 -7.52
C GLY A 587 3.15 -7.08 -7.99
N ALA A 588 3.55 -5.92 -8.51
CA ALA A 588 4.93 -5.66 -8.93
C ALA A 588 5.94 -5.64 -7.78
N GLY A 589 5.50 -5.39 -6.54
CA GLY A 589 6.33 -5.58 -5.34
C GLY A 589 6.67 -7.06 -5.16
N THR A 590 5.65 -7.89 -5.05
CA THR A 590 5.77 -9.34 -4.82
C THR A 590 6.74 -10.04 -5.77
N LEU A 591 6.66 -9.78 -7.08
CA LEU A 591 7.58 -10.41 -8.03
C LEU A 591 9.01 -9.87 -7.93
N ARG A 592 9.18 -8.57 -7.63
CA ARG A 592 10.53 -7.99 -7.44
C ARG A 592 11.19 -8.57 -6.20
N ASP A 593 10.44 -8.71 -5.11
CA ASP A 593 10.94 -9.27 -3.87
C ASP A 593 11.31 -10.74 -4.08
N GLN A 594 10.46 -11.54 -4.74
CA GLN A 594 10.78 -12.93 -5.10
C GLN A 594 12.04 -13.06 -5.98
N LEU A 595 12.21 -12.19 -6.97
CA LEU A 595 13.41 -12.18 -7.81
C LEU A 595 14.65 -11.76 -7.01
N ALA A 596 14.54 -10.76 -6.14
CA ALA A 596 15.65 -10.31 -5.30
C ALA A 596 16.08 -11.38 -4.29
N ASP A 597 15.12 -12.07 -3.66
CA ASP A 597 15.37 -13.21 -2.77
C ASP A 597 16.08 -14.33 -3.52
N PHE A 598 15.59 -14.66 -4.71
CA PHE A 598 16.21 -15.67 -5.56
C PHE A 598 17.63 -15.31 -5.98
N PHE A 599 17.90 -14.05 -6.38
CA PHE A 599 19.27 -13.63 -6.72
C PHE A 599 20.21 -13.66 -5.51
N ARG A 600 19.70 -13.41 -4.28
CA ARG A 600 20.49 -13.61 -3.06
C ARG A 600 20.87 -15.09 -2.85
N VAL A 601 19.95 -16.01 -3.13
CA VAL A 601 20.25 -17.46 -3.11
C VAL A 601 21.30 -17.82 -4.16
N CYS A 602 21.21 -17.28 -5.37
CA CYS A 602 22.24 -17.47 -6.41
C CYS A 602 23.61 -16.91 -5.98
N ALA A 603 23.63 -15.73 -5.34
CA ALA A 603 24.86 -15.14 -4.82
C ALA A 603 25.51 -16.03 -3.75
N GLN A 604 24.71 -16.59 -2.84
CA GLN A 604 25.19 -17.53 -1.82
C GLN A 604 25.76 -18.81 -2.44
N ALA A 605 25.09 -19.36 -3.46
CA ALA A 605 25.55 -20.56 -4.15
C ALA A 605 26.87 -20.37 -4.93
N CYS A 606 27.29 -19.13 -5.17
CA CYS A 606 28.52 -18.78 -5.86
C CYS A 606 29.46 -17.94 -5.01
N ALA A 607 29.43 -18.12 -3.68
CA ALA A 607 30.27 -17.38 -2.73
C ALA A 607 31.78 -17.44 -3.07
N SER A 608 32.25 -18.50 -3.74
CA SER A 608 33.63 -18.66 -4.20
C SER A 608 33.99 -17.79 -5.42
N ARG A 609 33.01 -17.14 -6.08
CA ARG A 609 33.19 -16.33 -7.29
C ARG A 609 32.74 -14.88 -7.04
N PRO A 610 33.63 -13.98 -6.57
CA PRO A 610 33.25 -12.64 -6.11
C PRO A 610 32.64 -11.75 -7.22
N THR A 611 33.04 -11.96 -8.47
CA THR A 611 32.47 -11.26 -9.64
C THR A 611 30.98 -11.57 -9.84
N LEU A 612 30.60 -12.85 -9.75
CA LEU A 612 29.20 -13.28 -9.87
C LEU A 612 28.37 -12.81 -8.67
N VAL A 613 28.93 -12.85 -7.46
CA VAL A 613 28.26 -12.34 -6.24
C VAL A 613 27.92 -10.85 -6.40
N ALA A 614 28.87 -10.04 -6.87
CA ALA A 614 28.64 -8.63 -7.13
C ALA A 614 27.56 -8.40 -8.21
N GLN A 615 27.53 -9.27 -9.24
CA GLN A 615 26.51 -9.23 -10.29
C GLN A 615 25.12 -9.54 -9.75
N PHE A 616 24.96 -10.61 -8.97
CA PHE A 616 23.68 -11.00 -8.36
C PHE A 616 23.18 -9.97 -7.33
N ASN A 617 24.06 -9.36 -6.55
CA ASN A 617 23.69 -8.32 -5.58
C ASN A 617 23.16 -7.04 -6.26
N ARG A 618 23.57 -6.76 -7.50
CA ARG A 618 23.08 -5.63 -8.31
C ARG A 618 21.94 -6.01 -9.26
N ALA A 619 21.61 -7.31 -9.34
CA ALA A 619 20.64 -7.82 -10.28
C ALA A 619 19.22 -7.35 -9.97
N SER A 620 18.43 -7.20 -11.02
CA SER A 620 17.01 -6.88 -10.93
C SER A 620 16.26 -7.52 -12.10
N SER A 621 14.93 -7.45 -12.13
CA SER A 621 14.12 -7.97 -13.24
C SER A 621 14.54 -7.44 -14.62
N HIS A 622 15.20 -6.26 -14.69
CA HIS A 622 15.75 -5.73 -15.93
C HIS A 622 16.89 -6.57 -16.51
N TRP A 623 17.73 -7.18 -15.66
CA TRP A 623 18.90 -7.94 -16.10
C TRP A 623 18.52 -9.20 -16.89
N LEU A 624 17.39 -9.81 -16.53
CA LEU A 624 16.83 -10.95 -17.26
C LEU A 624 16.47 -10.61 -18.71
N ARG A 625 16.13 -9.34 -19.00
CA ARG A 625 15.78 -8.90 -20.36
C ARG A 625 17.00 -8.77 -21.26
N GLY A 626 18.18 -8.50 -20.69
CA GLY A 626 19.43 -8.35 -21.42
C GLY A 626 19.87 -9.63 -22.14
N ALA A 627 19.57 -10.79 -21.54
CA ALA A 627 19.89 -12.11 -22.11
C ALA A 627 19.12 -12.39 -23.41
N GLY A 628 17.82 -12.06 -23.47
CA GLY A 628 17.00 -12.22 -24.68
C GLY A 628 17.25 -11.17 -25.76
N GLY A 629 17.77 -9.99 -25.39
CA GLY A 629 18.09 -8.91 -26.34
C GLY A 629 19.21 -9.29 -27.32
N LYS A 630 20.27 -9.95 -26.83
CA LYS A 630 21.36 -10.46 -27.68
C LYS A 630 20.89 -11.60 -28.60
N ALA A 631 20.05 -12.52 -28.10
CA ALA A 631 19.47 -13.60 -28.92
C ALA A 631 18.49 -13.08 -30.00
N ARG A 632 17.81 -11.95 -29.76
CA ARG A 632 16.96 -11.28 -30.75
C ARG A 632 17.75 -10.53 -31.81
N GLN A 633 18.83 -9.83 -31.44
CA GLN A 633 19.70 -9.18 -32.43
C GLN A 633 20.36 -10.19 -33.37
N ALA A 634 20.71 -11.39 -32.87
CA ALA A 634 21.21 -12.48 -33.69
C ALA A 634 20.17 -13.10 -34.66
N ARG A 635 18.86 -12.83 -34.49
CA ARG A 635 17.78 -13.41 -35.30
C ARG A 635 17.07 -12.42 -36.24
N VAL A 636 17.39 -11.13 -36.21
CA VAL A 636 16.67 -10.08 -36.97
C VAL A 636 17.59 -9.29 -37.92
N VAL A 637 18.57 -9.94 -38.55
CA VAL A 637 19.22 -9.38 -39.74
C VAL A 637 19.43 -10.49 -40.78
N PRO A 638 18.54 -10.66 -41.77
CA PRO A 638 19.03 -10.95 -43.11
C PRO A 638 19.73 -9.69 -43.61
N ALA A 639 20.98 -9.82 -44.07
CA ALA A 639 21.69 -8.72 -44.71
C ALA A 639 20.79 -8.11 -45.80
N PRO A 640 20.68 -6.76 -45.91
CA PRO A 640 19.93 -6.17 -47.00
C PRO A 640 20.58 -6.59 -48.31
N VAL A 641 19.80 -7.28 -49.14
CA VAL A 641 20.12 -7.52 -50.55
C VAL A 641 20.35 -6.14 -51.18
N ALA A 642 21.56 -5.93 -51.71
CA ALA A 642 21.90 -4.70 -52.42
C ALA A 642 20.89 -4.48 -53.57
N PRO A 643 20.36 -3.26 -53.77
CA PRO A 643 19.46 -3.00 -54.88
C PRO A 643 20.21 -3.14 -56.20
N ALA A 644 19.63 -3.93 -57.12
CA ALA A 644 20.09 -4.05 -58.48
C ALA A 644 20.00 -2.70 -59.20
N ASP A 645 21.09 -2.34 -59.86
CA ASP A 645 21.31 -1.13 -60.64
C ASP A 645 20.40 -1.12 -61.89
N PRO A 646 19.51 -0.13 -62.11
CA PRO A 646 18.74 -0.04 -63.33
C PRO A 646 19.47 0.87 -64.32
N MET A 647 20.50 0.33 -64.97
CA MET A 647 20.98 0.88 -66.23
C MET A 647 21.16 -0.24 -67.26
N LEU A 648 20.69 0.04 -68.47
CA LEU A 648 20.72 -0.76 -69.71
C LEU A 648 19.43 -1.54 -70.03
N ARG A 649 18.49 -0.85 -70.69
CA ARG A 649 17.92 -1.30 -71.98
C ARG A 649 17.55 -0.09 -72.84
N LEU A 650 18.50 0.32 -73.68
CA LEU A 650 18.23 0.79 -75.04
C LEU A 650 18.63 -0.38 -75.94
N SER A 651 17.65 -0.95 -76.64
CA SER A 651 17.68 -1.71 -77.92
C SER A 651 16.45 -2.60 -77.99
#